data_AF-A0A087GUL2-F1
#
_entry.id   AF-A0A087GUL2-F1
#
_cell.length_a   1.000
_cell.length_b   1.000
_cell.length_c   1.000
_cell.angle_alpha   90.00
_cell.angle_beta   90.00
_cell.angle_gamma   90.00
#
_symmetry.space_group_name_H-M   'P 1'
#
loop_
_entity.id
_entity.type
_entity.pdbx_description
1 polymer ?
#
loop_
_entity_poly.entity_id
_entity_poly.type
_entity_poly.pdbx_seq_one_letter_code
_entity_poly.pdbx_strand_id
1 'polypeptide(L)'
;MATIWFLSLIFLISILLAIFKHKKGQKNQQPPSPPRLPIIGNLHQLGKLPHQSLCSLSKKYGPVMLLKLGTVPTIVISSYEVARQALKVNDLNCCSRPNLAGSKELSYNYLDIVFSPFDDYWKEVKKLAVQELLSVKQIHSIQPIKEGEVKKLIDSLAESASQNNPVNLSKKFLDVTVSVVCRAAFGVSVQETVLNNDRFSKLVRESFEFLGSFSASDFFPNGGWIVDKLTGLQSRRERSVRDLDAFYEQMIDMHQQEKEQGNEDFVDLLLKLKKEEAVLGYGKLTTNHIKAILMNVLLGGIDTTAITMIWAMAELMRNPRVMKKVQSEIRNQMGNRTMITLDDTAQLHYLKMVIKETWRLHPPAPLLVPREVMSEFEINGYKIQPKTQLYVNVWAIGRDPDTWKDPEVFLPERFMDSDIDAKGQNFELLPFGSGRRICPGMYMGTTMVEFGLVNMLYQFDWKLPEGMAVEDIKMEEAPGLTVNMKNDLLLVPVKSKRRDILEMANVWLLSLLFLICILLAAFNHKKRRKYQQPPSPPSFPIIGNLHQLGELPHQSLWTLSKKYGPVMLLKLGTVPTVIVSSSDTARQALKVYDLHCCSRPGLAGPRELSYNYLDIAFSPYDDYWKEVRKLAVQELFSTKQVHLIQPIKDEEVKKLIDSIALSATQKTSVNLNKTFLALTVSVVCRASFGVSFEGTVLSNDKFNKLVREALEMLGSFSASDFIPYVGWIIDWFTGLQARREKSARDLDAFYEQMIDLHSKQEKEKGSEDFVDLLLTLEKEEAVLGNDKLTRNHIKAILMNVLLAGIDTSAITMTWAMTELARNPRVMKKVQYEIRNQMGNRKKISLDDIDHFKYLKMVIKETWRLHPTTPILLPREVMSEFEINGYTIPVKTRLHVNVWAIGRDPDTWKDPEVFLPERFIDSDIDAKGQNFELLPFGGGRRMCPAVYMGTTMVEFGLANMLYHFDWKLPEGIEIEDIDIEEAPGLTVNKKNELLLVPEKYLAH
;
A
#
# COMPACT_ATOMS: atom_id res chain seq x y z
N MET A 1 16.88 -24.67 80.07
CA MET A 1 17.37 -25.30 78.82
C MET A 1 16.57 -26.55 78.42
N ALA A 2 16.19 -27.44 79.34
CA ALA A 2 15.44 -28.66 79.02
C ALA A 2 14.06 -28.43 78.33
N THR A 3 13.36 -27.36 78.65
CA THR A 3 12.06 -27.00 78.05
C THR A 3 12.16 -26.53 76.59
N ILE A 4 13.26 -25.88 76.21
CA ILE A 4 13.48 -25.43 74.83
C ILE A 4 13.79 -26.64 73.94
N TRP A 5 14.64 -27.56 74.41
CA TRP A 5 14.95 -28.80 73.69
C TRP A 5 13.72 -29.71 73.53
N PHE A 6 12.86 -29.78 74.55
CA PHE A 6 11.62 -30.57 74.51
C PHE A 6 10.60 -30.00 73.51
N LEU A 7 10.44 -28.68 73.44
CA LEU A 7 9.57 -28.02 72.45
C LEU A 7 10.11 -28.15 71.03
N SER A 8 11.43 -28.05 70.82
CA SER A 8 12.04 -28.30 69.50
C SER A 8 11.96 -29.77 69.09
N LEU A 9 12.01 -30.73 70.03
CA LEU A 9 11.85 -32.16 69.73
C LEU A 9 10.39 -32.50 69.39
N ILE A 10 9.41 -31.93 70.10
CA ILE A 10 7.99 -32.06 69.75
C ILE A 10 7.73 -31.46 68.37
N PHE A 11 8.28 -30.28 68.07
CA PHE A 11 8.16 -29.66 66.75
C PHE A 11 8.79 -30.53 65.65
N LEU A 12 9.96 -31.13 65.90
CA LEU A 12 10.60 -32.07 64.96
C LEU A 12 9.80 -33.35 64.75
N ILE A 13 9.21 -33.90 65.83
CA ILE A 13 8.36 -35.09 65.79
C ILE A 13 7.02 -34.79 65.11
N SER A 14 6.44 -33.61 65.30
CA SER A 14 5.25 -33.15 64.56
C SER A 14 5.52 -33.03 63.07
N ILE A 15 6.70 -32.54 62.68
CA ILE A 15 7.15 -32.48 61.29
C ILE A 15 7.38 -33.88 60.72
N LEU A 16 8.03 -34.78 61.47
CA LEU A 16 8.24 -36.17 61.08
C LEU A 16 6.91 -36.94 60.95
N LEU A 17 5.97 -36.77 61.88
CA LEU A 17 4.64 -37.39 61.82
C LEU A 17 3.77 -36.82 60.68
N ALA A 18 3.94 -35.55 60.33
CA ALA A 18 3.33 -34.96 59.13
C ALA A 18 3.94 -35.53 57.83
N ILE A 19 5.23 -35.86 57.83
CA ILE A 19 5.93 -36.51 56.70
C ILE A 19 5.51 -37.99 56.56
N PHE A 20 5.26 -38.70 57.67
CA PHE A 20 4.90 -40.12 57.66
C PHE A 20 3.40 -40.42 57.46
N LYS A 21 2.52 -39.41 57.43
CA LYS A 21 1.06 -39.58 57.18
C LYS A 21 0.65 -39.64 55.70
N HIS A 22 1.55 -39.99 54.79
CA HIS A 22 1.21 -40.20 53.38
C HIS A 22 1.61 -41.59 52.88
N LYS A 23 0.68 -42.55 53.02
CA LYS A 23 0.46 -43.62 52.03
C LYS A 23 -0.89 -44.32 52.25
N LYS A 24 -1.84 -44.09 51.34
CA LYS A 24 -2.46 -45.08 50.43
C LYS A 24 -3.83 -44.59 49.93
N GLY A 25 -3.99 -44.59 48.61
CA GLY A 25 -5.23 -45.00 47.97
C GLY A 25 -6.20 -43.93 47.47
N GLN A 26 -5.87 -43.27 46.36
CA GLN A 26 -6.81 -43.07 45.26
C GLN A 26 -5.99 -43.15 43.96
N LYS A 27 -6.52 -43.79 42.91
CA LYS A 27 -5.91 -43.75 41.56
C LYS A 27 -5.92 -42.27 41.13
N ASN A 28 -4.80 -41.58 41.35
CA ASN A 28 -4.74 -40.13 41.19
C ASN A 28 -4.84 -39.76 39.71
N GLN A 29 -5.98 -39.20 39.32
CA GLN A 29 -6.19 -38.49 38.06
C GLN A 29 -5.50 -37.10 38.06
N GLN A 30 -4.44 -36.90 38.84
CA GLN A 30 -3.70 -35.63 38.95
C GLN A 30 -2.38 -35.70 38.18
N PRO A 31 -1.93 -34.59 37.57
CA PRO A 31 -0.65 -34.58 36.85
C PRO A 31 0.55 -34.89 37.76
N PRO A 32 1.66 -35.39 37.19
CA PRO A 32 2.90 -35.61 37.92
C PRO A 32 3.37 -34.35 38.65
N SER A 33 3.88 -34.53 39.88
CA SER A 33 4.31 -33.42 40.73
C SER A 33 5.70 -33.68 41.33
N PRO A 34 6.65 -32.74 41.23
CA PRO A 34 7.91 -32.82 41.93
C PRO A 34 7.74 -32.80 43.46
N PRO A 35 8.67 -33.41 44.22
CA PRO A 35 8.68 -33.31 45.69
C PRO A 35 8.62 -31.85 46.13
N ARG A 36 7.73 -31.57 47.09
CA ARG A 36 7.46 -30.22 47.61
C ARG A 36 7.95 -30.08 49.04
N LEU A 37 8.44 -28.90 49.41
CA LEU A 37 8.77 -28.58 50.80
C LEU A 37 7.52 -28.09 51.56
N PRO A 38 7.44 -28.27 52.88
CA PRO A 38 6.39 -27.68 53.69
C PRO A 38 6.34 -26.15 53.50
N ILE A 39 5.13 -25.58 53.51
CA ILE A 39 4.84 -24.13 53.42
C ILE A 39 5.17 -23.52 52.04
N ILE A 40 6.42 -23.57 51.57
CA ILE A 40 6.87 -22.92 50.33
C ILE A 40 6.58 -23.73 49.05
N GLY A 41 6.23 -25.01 49.21
CA GLY A 41 5.91 -25.90 48.11
C GLY A 41 7.10 -26.08 47.15
N ASN A 42 6.89 -25.79 45.87
CA ASN A 42 7.86 -25.94 44.78
C ASN A 42 8.62 -24.64 44.44
N LEU A 43 8.42 -23.54 45.18
CA LEU A 43 9.11 -22.27 44.92
C LEU A 43 10.64 -22.39 44.95
N HIS A 44 11.18 -23.23 45.82
CA HIS A 44 12.62 -23.50 45.95
C HIS A 44 13.25 -24.14 44.70
N GLN A 45 12.44 -24.66 43.78
CA GLN A 45 12.89 -25.27 42.52
C GLN A 45 12.90 -24.26 41.37
N LEU A 46 12.42 -23.04 41.60
CA LEU A 46 12.46 -21.95 40.62
C LEU A 46 13.75 -21.16 40.84
N GLY A 47 14.64 -21.21 39.85
CA GLY A 47 15.81 -20.33 39.78
C GLY A 47 15.45 -18.92 39.35
N LYS A 48 16.49 -18.10 39.11
CA LYS A 48 16.34 -16.72 38.62
C LYS A 48 15.57 -16.62 37.30
N LEU A 49 15.62 -17.68 36.49
CA LEU A 49 14.90 -17.82 35.22
C LEU A 49 13.87 -18.95 35.36
N PRO A 50 12.63 -18.64 35.76
CA PRO A 50 11.61 -19.65 36.04
C PRO A 50 11.30 -20.53 34.83
N HIS A 51 11.21 -19.99 33.62
CA HIS A 51 10.96 -20.77 32.40
C HIS A 51 11.98 -21.88 32.15
N GLN A 52 13.27 -21.62 32.39
CA GLN A 52 14.32 -22.63 32.23
C GLN A 52 14.25 -23.70 33.34
N SER A 53 13.95 -23.28 34.57
CA SER A 53 13.77 -24.17 35.71
C SER A 53 12.58 -25.11 35.47
N LEU A 54 11.48 -24.55 34.98
CA LEU A 54 10.26 -25.28 34.62
C LEU A 54 10.46 -26.22 33.43
N CYS A 55 11.25 -25.83 32.42
CA CYS A 55 11.64 -26.72 31.32
C CYS A 55 12.49 -27.90 31.83
N SER A 56 13.43 -27.65 32.74
CA SER A 56 14.26 -28.71 33.32
C SER A 56 13.41 -29.70 34.13
N LEU A 57 12.40 -29.21 34.84
CA LEU A 57 11.42 -30.05 35.54
C LEU A 57 10.52 -30.81 34.57
N SER A 58 10.03 -30.20 33.48
CA SER A 58 9.16 -30.88 32.52
C SER A 58 9.85 -32.07 31.84
N LYS A 59 11.17 -31.99 31.58
CA LYS A 59 11.96 -33.13 31.08
C LYS A 59 11.94 -34.35 32.01
N LYS A 60 11.70 -34.16 33.31
CA LYS A 60 11.65 -35.23 34.32
C LYS A 60 10.23 -35.69 34.65
N TYR A 61 9.27 -34.77 34.66
CA TYR A 61 7.90 -35.03 35.13
C TYR A 61 6.86 -35.10 34.00
N GLY A 62 7.25 -34.77 32.77
CA GLY A 62 6.40 -34.83 31.60
C GLY A 62 5.88 -33.46 31.13
N PRO A 63 5.13 -33.44 30.01
CA PRO A 63 4.71 -32.20 29.34
C PRO A 63 3.60 -31.43 30.07
N VAL A 64 2.92 -32.08 31.03
CA VAL A 64 2.00 -31.47 32.01
C VAL A 64 2.52 -31.83 33.39
N MET A 65 2.75 -30.82 34.23
CA MET A 65 3.10 -31.07 35.63
C MET A 65 2.32 -30.16 36.58
N LEU A 66 2.04 -30.69 37.77
CA LEU A 66 1.42 -29.97 38.86
C LEU A 66 2.48 -29.51 39.86
N LEU A 67 2.56 -28.21 40.07
CA LEU A 67 3.34 -27.56 41.11
C LEU A 67 2.41 -26.96 42.16
N LYS A 68 2.96 -26.74 43.35
CA LYS A 68 2.35 -25.93 44.39
C LYS A 68 3.28 -24.78 44.71
N LEU A 69 3.03 -23.60 44.16
CA LEU A 69 3.88 -22.42 44.39
C LEU A 69 3.37 -21.71 45.66
N GLY A 70 4.12 -21.89 46.77
CA GLY A 70 3.65 -21.54 48.10
C GLY A 70 2.40 -22.34 48.46
N THR A 71 1.24 -21.67 48.48
CA THR A 71 -0.06 -22.30 48.75
C THR A 71 -0.90 -22.54 47.50
N VAL A 72 -0.51 -21.98 46.35
CA VAL A 72 -1.30 -21.94 45.13
C VAL A 72 -1.02 -23.16 44.23
N PRO A 73 -2.04 -23.92 43.79
CA PRO A 73 -1.86 -24.99 42.80
C PRO A 73 -1.62 -24.39 41.41
N THR A 74 -0.61 -24.91 40.71
CA THR A 74 -0.14 -24.38 39.43
C THR A 74 0.17 -25.51 38.47
N ILE A 75 -0.49 -25.51 37.31
CA ILE A 75 -0.18 -26.38 36.18
C ILE A 75 0.82 -25.69 35.27
N VAL A 76 1.82 -26.46 34.83
CA VAL A 76 2.79 -26.01 33.84
C VAL A 76 2.71 -26.93 32.62
N ILE A 77 2.48 -26.30 31.47
CA ILE A 77 2.40 -26.94 30.15
C ILE A 77 3.69 -26.64 29.39
N SER A 78 4.34 -27.68 28.86
CA SER A 78 5.65 -27.54 28.19
C SER A 78 5.75 -28.23 26.82
N SER A 79 4.68 -28.84 26.30
CA SER A 79 4.61 -29.35 24.91
C SER A 79 3.49 -28.67 24.12
N TYR A 80 3.60 -28.70 22.79
CA TYR A 80 2.66 -28.00 21.91
C TYR A 80 1.28 -28.69 21.88
N GLU A 81 1.22 -30.02 21.96
CA GLU A 81 -0.04 -30.79 21.93
C GLU A 81 -0.89 -30.49 23.16
N VAL A 82 -0.22 -30.40 24.31
CA VAL A 82 -0.85 -30.05 25.58
C VAL A 82 -1.27 -28.58 25.56
N ALA A 83 -0.44 -27.68 25.03
CA ALA A 83 -0.82 -26.29 24.84
C ALA A 83 -2.05 -26.16 23.92
N ARG A 84 -2.14 -26.98 22.87
CA ARG A 84 -3.34 -27.05 22.01
C ARG A 84 -4.57 -27.52 22.76
N GLN A 85 -4.46 -28.55 23.59
CA GLN A 85 -5.58 -29.00 24.42
C GLN A 85 -6.05 -27.90 25.39
N ALA A 86 -5.13 -27.17 26.03
CA ALA A 86 -5.48 -26.10 26.95
C ALA A 86 -6.07 -24.86 26.25
N LEU A 87 -5.39 -24.36 25.22
CA LEU A 87 -5.65 -23.02 24.66
C LEU A 87 -6.59 -23.04 23.44
N LYS A 88 -6.94 -24.22 22.92
CA LYS A 88 -7.92 -24.38 21.83
C LYS A 88 -9.13 -25.20 22.24
N VAL A 89 -8.89 -26.41 22.77
CA VAL A 89 -9.99 -27.33 23.12
C VAL A 89 -10.69 -26.89 24.41
N ASN A 90 -9.90 -26.61 25.46
CA ASN A 90 -10.40 -26.21 26.77
C ASN A 90 -10.23 -24.71 27.03
N ASP A 91 -10.11 -23.88 25.99
CA ASP A 91 -9.78 -22.45 26.13
C ASP A 91 -10.77 -21.74 27.07
N LEU A 92 -12.07 -21.99 26.89
CA LEU A 92 -13.11 -21.40 27.72
C LEU A 92 -13.03 -21.86 29.18
N ASN A 93 -12.49 -23.05 29.47
CA ASN A 93 -12.38 -23.54 30.84
C ASN A 93 -11.19 -22.91 31.59
N CYS A 94 -10.22 -22.33 30.88
CA CYS A 94 -8.99 -21.80 31.48
C CYS A 94 -8.50 -20.47 30.89
N CYS A 95 -9.37 -19.62 30.35
CA CYS A 95 -8.97 -18.32 29.78
C CYS A 95 -9.07 -17.13 30.74
N SER A 96 -9.43 -17.31 32.01
CA SER A 96 -9.44 -16.22 32.99
C SER A 96 -8.04 -15.86 33.49
N ARG A 97 -7.93 -14.81 34.30
CA ARG A 97 -6.67 -14.33 34.89
C ARG A 97 -6.68 -14.50 36.41
N PRO A 98 -5.55 -14.92 37.01
CA PRO A 98 -5.43 -14.97 38.46
C PRO A 98 -5.29 -13.55 39.04
N ASN A 99 -5.74 -13.40 40.28
CA ASN A 99 -5.64 -12.13 41.00
C ASN A 99 -4.22 -11.91 41.56
N LEU A 100 -3.30 -11.40 40.74
CA LEU A 100 -1.93 -11.11 41.15
C LEU A 100 -1.77 -9.66 41.63
N ALA A 101 -1.06 -9.48 42.73
CA ALA A 101 -0.91 -8.18 43.40
C ALA A 101 -0.21 -7.15 42.51
N GLY A 102 0.82 -7.56 41.76
CA GLY A 102 1.53 -6.69 40.82
C GLY A 102 0.63 -6.18 39.69
N SER A 103 -0.14 -7.07 39.07
CA SER A 103 -1.05 -6.67 37.99
C SER A 103 -2.21 -5.82 38.49
N LYS A 104 -2.74 -6.07 39.69
CA LYS A 104 -3.93 -5.38 40.22
C LYS A 104 -3.75 -3.86 40.25
N GLU A 105 -2.62 -3.40 40.80
CA GLU A 105 -2.36 -1.98 41.00
C GLU A 105 -2.04 -1.28 39.66
N LEU A 106 -1.22 -1.90 38.82
CA LEU A 106 -0.85 -1.34 37.50
C LEU A 106 -2.03 -1.29 36.52
N SER A 107 -2.98 -2.22 36.62
CA SER A 107 -4.15 -2.32 35.73
C SER A 107 -5.38 -1.56 36.24
N TYR A 108 -5.23 -0.67 37.22
CA TYR A 108 -6.35 0.07 37.80
C TYR A 108 -7.45 -0.85 38.32
N ASN A 109 -7.07 -1.89 39.06
CA ASN A 109 -7.97 -2.94 39.55
C ASN A 109 -8.60 -3.76 38.41
N TYR A 110 -7.76 -4.26 37.50
CA TYR A 110 -8.13 -5.17 36.42
C TYR A 110 -9.08 -4.59 35.37
N LEU A 111 -8.95 -3.28 35.13
CA LEU A 111 -9.67 -2.55 34.11
C LEU A 111 -8.95 -2.55 32.75
N ASP A 112 -7.91 -3.37 32.61
CA ASP A 112 -7.07 -3.49 31.42
C ASP A 112 -7.48 -4.68 30.53
N ILE A 113 -6.81 -4.86 29.39
CA ILE A 113 -7.09 -5.94 28.42
C ILE A 113 -6.35 -7.24 28.81
N VAL A 114 -5.16 -7.13 29.38
CA VAL A 114 -4.22 -8.24 29.59
C VAL A 114 -4.52 -9.01 30.87
N PHE A 115 -4.71 -8.32 31.99
CA PHE A 115 -4.85 -8.92 33.32
C PHE A 115 -6.29 -9.02 33.82
N SER A 116 -7.26 -8.42 33.14
CA SER A 116 -8.67 -8.53 33.52
C SER A 116 -9.19 -9.98 33.48
N PRO A 117 -9.97 -10.43 34.49
CA PRO A 117 -10.67 -11.72 34.48
C PRO A 117 -11.53 -11.91 33.21
N PHE A 118 -11.83 -13.16 32.87
CA PHE A 118 -12.68 -13.41 31.70
C PHE A 118 -14.16 -13.26 32.06
N ASP A 119 -14.77 -12.19 31.57
CA ASP A 119 -16.21 -11.90 31.68
C ASP A 119 -16.69 -11.06 30.48
N ASP A 120 -17.92 -10.55 30.53
CA ASP A 120 -18.48 -9.71 29.46
C ASP A 120 -17.79 -8.34 29.37
N TYR A 121 -17.32 -7.80 30.49
CA TYR A 121 -16.53 -6.57 30.51
C TYR A 121 -15.24 -6.74 29.70
N TRP A 122 -14.47 -7.81 29.96
CA TRP A 122 -13.23 -8.06 29.23
C TRP A 122 -13.45 -8.26 27.72
N LYS A 123 -14.55 -8.91 27.32
CA LYS A 123 -14.88 -9.10 25.90
C LYS A 123 -15.06 -7.75 25.19
N GLU A 124 -15.80 -6.83 25.80
CA GLU A 124 -16.05 -5.50 25.24
C GLU A 124 -14.79 -4.63 25.23
N VAL A 125 -14.00 -4.63 26.31
CA VAL A 125 -12.73 -3.88 26.35
C VAL A 125 -11.74 -4.39 25.30
N LYS A 126 -11.61 -5.71 25.15
CA LYS A 126 -10.75 -6.29 24.12
C LYS A 126 -11.25 -5.93 22.72
N LYS A 127 -12.57 -6.02 22.48
CA LYS A 127 -13.18 -5.69 21.19
C LYS A 127 -12.95 -4.21 20.85
N LEU A 128 -13.22 -3.30 21.77
CA LEU A 128 -12.97 -1.86 21.61
C LEU A 128 -11.50 -1.61 21.27
N ALA A 129 -10.56 -2.15 22.05
CA ALA A 129 -9.14 -1.93 21.79
C ALA A 129 -8.69 -2.46 20.42
N VAL A 130 -9.20 -3.61 19.98
CA VAL A 130 -8.87 -4.19 18.67
C VAL A 130 -9.49 -3.41 17.51
N GLN A 131 -10.72 -2.92 17.65
CA GLN A 131 -11.42 -2.23 16.58
C GLN A 131 -10.98 -0.77 16.44
N GLU A 132 -10.82 -0.07 17.56
CA GLU A 132 -10.58 1.37 17.57
C GLU A 132 -9.09 1.71 17.57
N LEU A 133 -8.25 0.95 18.27
CA LEU A 133 -6.83 1.27 18.45
C LEU A 133 -5.89 0.41 17.61
N LEU A 134 -6.17 -0.90 17.52
CA LEU A 134 -5.25 -1.90 16.96
C LEU A 134 -5.73 -2.49 15.63
N SER A 135 -6.68 -1.83 14.95
CA SER A 135 -7.18 -2.25 13.64
C SER A 135 -6.16 -2.01 12.54
N VAL A 136 -6.24 -2.76 11.44
CA VAL A 136 -5.33 -2.60 10.29
C VAL A 136 -5.33 -1.16 9.78
N LYS A 137 -6.51 -0.54 9.68
CA LYS A 137 -6.66 0.88 9.31
C LYS A 137 -5.88 1.81 10.26
N GLN A 138 -6.01 1.62 11.56
CA GLN A 138 -5.34 2.46 12.55
C GLN A 138 -3.83 2.20 12.60
N ILE A 139 -3.38 0.96 12.39
CA ILE A 139 -1.95 0.66 12.30
C ILE A 139 -1.32 1.24 11.02
N HIS A 140 -2.07 1.35 9.93
CA HIS A 140 -1.64 2.08 8.73
C HIS A 140 -1.63 3.60 8.92
N SER A 141 -2.56 4.18 9.68
CA SER A 141 -2.58 5.64 9.92
C SER A 141 -1.33 6.14 10.66
N ILE A 142 -0.75 5.30 11.52
CA ILE A 142 0.52 5.59 12.24
C ILE A 142 1.79 5.23 11.44
N GLN A 143 1.67 4.78 10.19
CA GLN A 143 2.81 4.43 9.34
C GLN A 143 3.81 5.58 9.14
N PRO A 144 3.38 6.84 8.90
CA PRO A 144 4.30 7.97 8.79
C PRO A 144 5.10 8.24 10.08
N ILE A 145 4.52 7.93 11.25
CA ILE A 145 5.21 8.03 12.54
C ILE A 145 6.35 7.01 12.59
N LYS A 146 6.07 5.74 12.25
CA LYS A 146 7.09 4.69 12.18
C LYS A 146 8.23 5.08 11.26
N GLU A 147 7.91 5.55 10.06
CA GLU A 147 8.89 5.99 9.05
C GLU A 147 9.75 7.15 9.56
N GLY A 148 9.13 8.16 10.17
CA GLY A 148 9.85 9.29 10.75
C GLY A 148 10.84 8.87 11.84
N GLU A 149 10.42 8.03 12.80
CA GLU A 149 11.28 7.63 13.91
C GLU A 149 12.38 6.65 13.50
N VAL A 150 12.10 5.70 12.59
CA VAL A 150 13.15 4.80 12.07
C VAL A 150 14.14 5.56 11.19
N LYS A 151 13.69 6.59 10.46
CA LYS A 151 14.59 7.48 9.72
C LYS A 151 15.58 8.18 10.66
N LYS A 152 15.11 8.76 11.77
CA LYS A 152 15.99 9.37 12.79
C LYS A 152 17.00 8.37 13.35
N LEU A 153 16.58 7.12 13.57
CA LEU A 153 17.48 6.05 13.99
C LEU A 153 18.56 5.78 12.93
N ILE A 154 18.18 5.65 11.65
CA ILE A 154 19.13 5.45 10.54
C ILE A 154 20.13 6.61 10.49
N ASP A 155 19.66 7.85 10.57
CA ASP A 155 20.52 9.04 10.49
C ASP A 155 21.52 9.06 11.66
N SER A 156 21.07 8.76 12.88
CA SER A 156 21.95 8.64 14.07
C SER A 156 22.98 7.50 13.95
N LEU A 157 22.60 6.37 13.36
CA LEU A 157 23.52 5.26 13.12
C LEU A 157 24.50 5.56 11.98
N ALA A 158 24.08 6.32 10.96
CA ALA A 158 24.95 6.74 9.86
C ALA A 158 26.04 7.69 10.32
N GLU A 159 25.72 8.60 11.25
CA GLU A 159 26.71 9.44 11.93
C GLU A 159 27.72 8.59 12.70
N SER A 160 27.24 7.64 13.50
CA SER A 160 28.11 6.71 14.27
C SER A 160 28.99 5.86 13.35
N ALA A 161 28.45 5.44 12.20
CA ALA A 161 29.17 4.67 11.20
C ALA A 161 30.29 5.48 10.53
N SER A 162 30.11 6.79 10.32
CA SER A 162 31.16 7.65 9.76
C SER A 162 32.38 7.78 10.69
N GLN A 163 32.15 7.66 12.00
CA GLN A 163 33.18 7.72 13.04
C GLN A 163 33.67 6.32 13.46
N ASN A 164 33.10 5.24 12.89
CA ASN A 164 33.35 3.86 13.25
C ASN A 164 33.18 3.59 14.76
N ASN A 165 32.23 4.30 15.39
CA ASN A 165 31.98 4.25 16.83
C ASN A 165 31.02 3.10 17.19
N PRO A 166 31.30 2.32 18.25
CA PRO A 166 30.33 1.37 18.81
C PRO A 166 29.05 2.08 19.27
N VAL A 167 27.90 1.49 18.94
CA VAL A 167 26.59 1.94 19.40
C VAL A 167 25.94 0.89 20.27
N ASN A 168 25.23 1.33 21.29
CA ASN A 168 24.37 0.46 22.09
C ASN A 168 23.05 0.24 21.35
N LEU A 169 22.94 -0.88 20.64
CA LEU A 169 21.78 -1.19 19.82
C LEU A 169 20.56 -1.54 20.69
N SER A 170 20.77 -2.10 21.88
CA SER A 170 19.70 -2.30 22.87
C SER A 170 19.01 -0.98 23.23
N LYS A 171 19.79 0.06 23.55
CA LYS A 171 19.25 1.40 23.84
C LYS A 171 18.57 2.00 22.61
N LYS A 172 19.18 1.93 21.43
CA LYS A 172 18.63 2.50 20.19
C LYS A 172 17.29 1.86 19.77
N PHE A 173 17.15 0.55 19.91
CA PHE A 173 15.88 -0.15 19.63
C PHE A 173 14.80 0.14 20.68
N LEU A 174 15.18 0.29 21.95
CA LEU A 174 14.25 0.75 22.96
C LEU A 174 13.77 2.18 22.65
N ASP A 175 14.69 3.11 22.39
CA ASP A 175 14.38 4.52 22.12
C ASP A 175 13.44 4.70 20.92
N VAL A 176 13.66 3.97 19.81
CA VAL A 176 12.79 4.08 18.62
C VAL A 176 11.39 3.51 18.89
N THR A 177 11.28 2.40 19.62
CA THR A 177 9.97 1.81 19.95
C THR A 177 9.19 2.69 20.93
N VAL A 178 9.87 3.24 21.94
CA VAL A 178 9.30 4.27 22.84
C VAL A 178 8.79 5.45 22.02
N SER A 179 9.60 6.00 21.11
CA SER A 179 9.22 7.19 20.33
C SER A 179 8.00 6.94 19.44
N VAL A 180 7.96 5.78 18.77
CA VAL A 180 6.81 5.39 17.93
C VAL A 180 5.55 5.23 18.77
N VAL A 181 5.61 4.51 19.89
CA VAL A 181 4.45 4.28 20.74
C VAL A 181 3.99 5.59 21.40
N CYS A 182 4.90 6.44 21.87
CA CYS A 182 4.56 7.73 22.46
C CYS A 182 3.82 8.64 21.47
N ARG A 183 4.31 8.74 20.23
CA ARG A 183 3.66 9.55 19.20
C ARG A 183 2.35 8.95 18.70
N ALA A 184 2.27 7.63 18.57
CA ALA A 184 1.07 6.93 18.11
C ALA A 184 -0.05 6.93 19.16
N ALA A 185 0.31 6.74 20.43
CA ALA A 185 -0.67 6.60 21.50
C ALA A 185 -1.03 7.92 22.19
N PHE A 186 -0.12 8.88 22.26
CA PHE A 186 -0.30 10.11 23.04
C PHE A 186 0.05 11.40 22.28
N GLY A 187 0.36 11.33 20.98
CA GLY A 187 0.55 12.51 20.13
C GLY A 187 1.75 13.40 20.47
N VAL A 188 2.66 12.97 21.36
CA VAL A 188 3.80 13.77 21.85
C VAL A 188 5.15 13.10 21.59
N SER A 189 6.19 13.93 21.50
CA SER A 189 7.58 13.44 21.59
C SER A 189 7.94 13.13 23.05
N VAL A 190 8.77 12.10 23.29
CA VAL A 190 9.27 11.77 24.65
C VAL A 190 9.95 12.97 25.32
N GLN A 191 10.62 13.81 24.51
CA GLN A 191 11.30 15.03 24.96
C GLN A 191 10.36 16.11 25.51
N GLU A 192 9.07 16.04 25.18
CA GLU A 192 8.03 17.00 25.59
C GLU A 192 7.27 16.52 26.84
N THR A 193 7.59 15.32 27.35
CA THR A 193 6.94 14.75 28.53
C THR A 193 7.60 15.20 29.85
N VAL A 194 6.87 15.14 30.97
CA VAL A 194 7.42 15.45 32.32
C VAL A 194 8.55 14.50 32.73
N LEU A 195 8.68 13.35 32.05
CA LEU A 195 9.73 12.38 32.27
C LEU A 195 10.81 12.55 31.20
N ASN A 196 12.02 12.94 31.59
CA ASN A 196 13.16 12.86 30.67
C ASN A 196 13.39 11.41 30.19
N ASN A 197 14.03 11.23 29.03
CA ASN A 197 14.18 9.91 28.38
C ASN A 197 14.67 8.82 29.34
N ASP A 198 15.69 9.09 30.16
CA ASP A 198 16.28 8.09 31.06
C ASP A 198 15.32 7.70 32.21
N ARG A 199 14.51 8.64 32.73
CA ARG A 199 13.51 8.35 33.75
C ARG A 199 12.33 7.55 33.18
N PHE A 200 11.94 7.83 31.94
CA PHE A 200 10.89 7.11 31.24
C PHE A 200 11.27 5.65 30.96
N SER A 201 12.43 5.41 30.35
CA SER A 201 12.92 4.05 30.07
C SER A 201 13.11 3.22 31.34
N LYS A 202 13.56 3.86 32.43
CA LYS A 202 13.64 3.23 33.75
C LYS A 202 12.26 2.82 34.29
N LEU A 203 11.25 3.69 34.12
CA LEU A 203 9.88 3.41 34.56
C LEU A 203 9.27 2.22 33.82
N VAL A 204 9.45 2.13 32.50
CA VAL A 204 8.99 1.00 31.68
C VAL A 204 9.64 -0.31 32.16
N ARG A 205 10.97 -0.34 32.33
CA ARG A 205 11.70 -1.52 32.81
C ARG A 205 11.26 -1.96 34.20
N GLU A 206 11.15 -1.01 35.14
CA GLU A 206 10.69 -1.31 36.50
C GLU A 206 9.26 -1.88 36.48
N SER A 207 8.38 -1.38 35.62
CA SER A 207 7.02 -1.89 35.47
C SER A 207 6.99 -3.36 35.02
N PHE A 208 7.84 -3.75 34.06
CA PHE A 208 7.98 -5.14 33.63
C PHE A 208 8.64 -6.04 34.68
N GLU A 209 9.60 -5.53 35.45
CA GLU A 209 10.15 -6.24 36.59
C GLU A 209 9.05 -6.58 37.60
N PHE A 210 8.14 -5.65 37.93
CA PHE A 210 7.04 -5.92 38.86
C PHE A 210 6.01 -6.89 38.31
N LEU A 211 5.62 -6.75 37.05
CA LEU A 211 4.65 -7.65 36.42
C LEU A 211 5.17 -9.10 36.33
N GLY A 212 6.50 -9.28 36.28
CA GLY A 212 7.16 -10.59 36.31
C GLY A 212 7.69 -11.03 37.67
N SER A 213 7.61 -10.16 38.69
CA SER A 213 8.16 -10.43 40.00
C SER A 213 7.32 -11.47 40.74
N PHE A 214 7.99 -12.41 41.41
CA PHE A 214 7.35 -13.39 42.26
C PHE A 214 7.04 -12.75 43.61
N SER A 215 5.91 -12.05 43.72
CA SER A 215 5.48 -11.41 44.98
C SER A 215 5.09 -12.48 45.99
N ALA A 216 5.46 -12.32 47.26
CA ALA A 216 5.04 -13.26 48.29
C ALA A 216 3.51 -13.26 48.45
N SER A 217 2.85 -12.12 48.25
CA SER A 217 1.38 -12.02 48.23
C SER A 217 0.70 -12.88 47.15
N ASP A 218 1.37 -13.19 46.04
CA ASP A 218 0.82 -14.02 44.97
C ASP A 218 0.79 -15.51 45.33
N PHE A 219 1.66 -15.95 46.25
CA PHE A 219 1.79 -17.35 46.65
C PHE A 219 1.33 -17.63 48.08
N PHE A 220 1.19 -16.60 48.90
CA PHE A 220 0.76 -16.66 50.30
C PHE A 220 -0.35 -15.63 50.57
N PRO A 221 -1.60 -15.94 50.17
CA PRO A 221 -2.72 -14.99 50.29
C PRO A 221 -2.94 -14.45 51.71
N ASN A 222 -2.64 -15.26 52.73
CA ASN A 222 -2.91 -14.95 54.14
C ASN A 222 -1.72 -14.33 54.91
N GLY A 223 -0.79 -13.64 54.24
CA GLY A 223 0.33 -12.99 54.92
C GLY A 223 1.51 -12.55 54.06
N GLY A 224 1.52 -12.88 52.76
CA GLY A 224 2.60 -12.53 51.84
C GLY A 224 2.82 -11.01 51.70
N TRP A 225 1.79 -10.20 51.91
CA TRP A 225 1.91 -8.74 51.92
C TRP A 225 2.91 -8.21 52.97
N ILE A 226 3.08 -8.92 54.10
CA ILE A 226 4.06 -8.54 55.14
C ILE A 226 5.48 -8.69 54.58
N VAL A 227 5.74 -9.78 53.86
CA VAL A 227 7.03 -10.04 53.23
C VAL A 227 7.30 -9.02 52.12
N ASP A 228 6.30 -8.71 51.30
CA ASP A 228 6.43 -7.73 50.23
C ASP A 228 6.69 -6.31 50.78
N LYS A 229 6.11 -5.98 51.94
CA LYS A 229 6.38 -4.73 52.65
C LYS A 229 7.79 -4.69 53.26
N LEU A 230 8.22 -5.77 53.93
CA LEU A 230 9.54 -5.85 54.56
C LEU A 230 10.69 -5.87 53.55
N THR A 231 10.48 -6.49 52.38
CA THR A 231 11.46 -6.52 51.29
C THR A 231 11.51 -5.22 50.48
N GLY A 232 10.58 -4.28 50.75
CA GLY A 232 10.46 -3.02 50.01
C GLY A 232 9.84 -3.17 48.61
N LEU A 233 9.41 -4.38 48.23
CA LEU A 233 8.79 -4.65 46.93
C LEU A 233 7.48 -3.86 46.77
N GLN A 234 6.66 -3.81 47.82
CA GLN A 234 5.41 -3.05 47.83
C GLN A 234 5.67 -1.54 47.59
N SER A 235 6.59 -0.92 48.33
CA SER A 235 6.87 0.52 48.20
C SER A 235 7.49 0.89 46.85
N ARG A 236 8.26 -0.02 46.24
CA ARG A 236 8.77 0.15 44.87
C ARG A 236 7.63 0.12 43.85
N ARG A 237 6.71 -0.85 43.96
CA ARG A 237 5.53 -0.96 43.10
C ARG A 237 4.63 0.28 43.19
N GLU A 238 4.28 0.72 44.41
CA GLU A 238 3.47 1.91 44.65
C GLU A 238 4.10 3.19 44.08
N ARG A 239 5.44 3.26 44.01
CA ARG A 239 6.14 4.38 43.38
C ARG A 239 5.97 4.35 41.86
N SER A 240 6.20 3.20 41.22
CA SER A 240 6.09 3.09 39.76
C SER A 240 4.65 3.22 39.28
N VAL A 241 3.67 2.73 40.05
CA VAL A 241 2.23 2.98 39.79
C VAL A 241 1.92 4.47 39.84
N ARG A 242 2.43 5.20 40.85
CA ARG A 242 2.23 6.66 40.94
C ARG A 242 2.90 7.43 39.80
N ASP A 243 4.13 7.06 39.43
CA ASP A 243 4.85 7.72 38.34
C ASP A 243 4.15 7.48 36.98
N LEU A 244 3.64 6.27 36.74
CA LEU A 244 2.84 5.96 35.54
C LEU A 244 1.48 6.67 35.56
N ASP A 245 0.80 6.70 36.70
CA ASP A 245 -0.50 7.38 36.81
C ASP A 245 -0.38 8.88 36.57
N ALA A 246 0.65 9.52 37.14
CA ALA A 246 0.96 10.92 36.89
C ALA A 246 1.25 11.19 35.41
N PHE A 247 1.96 10.28 34.73
CA PHE A 247 2.19 10.37 33.30
C PHE A 247 0.87 10.29 32.51
N TYR A 248 0.00 9.32 32.80
CA TYR A 248 -1.27 9.19 32.08
C TYR A 248 -2.23 10.36 32.34
N GLU A 249 -2.31 10.87 33.58
CA GLU A 249 -3.10 12.06 33.86
C GLU A 249 -2.61 13.27 33.07
N GLN A 250 -1.30 13.52 33.07
CA GLN A 250 -0.74 14.60 32.29
C GLN A 250 -1.11 14.46 30.80
N MET A 251 -0.97 13.26 30.23
CA MET A 251 -1.31 13.03 28.84
C MET A 251 -2.80 13.25 28.58
N ILE A 252 -3.68 12.80 29.47
CA ILE A 252 -5.13 12.99 29.32
C ILE A 252 -5.51 14.48 29.43
N ASP A 253 -4.94 15.19 30.40
CA ASP A 253 -5.20 16.63 30.62
C ASP A 253 -4.79 17.46 29.40
N MET A 254 -3.63 17.16 28.80
CA MET A 254 -3.16 17.81 27.58
C MET A 254 -4.11 17.64 26.38
N HIS A 255 -4.83 16.52 26.29
CA HIS A 255 -5.77 16.25 25.19
C HIS A 255 -7.19 16.77 25.48
N GLN A 256 -7.52 17.09 26.74
CA GLN A 256 -8.79 17.71 27.11
C GLN A 256 -8.81 19.22 26.89
N GLN A 257 -7.64 19.86 26.84
CA GLN A 257 -7.48 21.28 26.50
C GLN A 257 -7.47 21.39 24.97
N GLU A 258 -8.47 22.10 24.39
CA GLU A 258 -8.78 22.12 22.94
C GLU A 258 -7.55 22.25 22.03
N LYS A 259 -7.36 21.29 21.11
CA LYS A 259 -6.42 21.39 19.98
C LYS A 259 -7.17 21.85 18.71
N GLU A 260 -6.80 23.01 18.19
CA GLU A 260 -7.00 23.35 16.79
C GLU A 260 -5.98 22.56 15.94
N GLN A 261 -6.49 21.72 15.03
CA GLN A 261 -5.74 21.10 13.92
C GLN A 261 -4.57 20.15 14.30
N GLY A 262 -4.90 18.84 14.43
CA GLY A 262 -3.93 17.74 14.47
C GLY A 262 -4.56 16.41 14.04
N ASN A 263 -3.76 15.39 13.73
CA ASN A 263 -4.23 14.02 13.49
C ASN A 263 -4.65 13.37 14.82
N GLU A 264 -5.80 12.69 14.87
CA GLU A 264 -6.30 11.98 16.07
C GLU A 264 -5.36 10.84 16.52
N ASP A 265 -4.97 10.82 17.80
CA ASP A 265 -4.20 9.73 18.43
C ASP A 265 -5.06 8.81 19.32
N PHE A 266 -4.45 7.81 19.98
CA PHE A 266 -5.23 6.84 20.77
C PHE A 266 -5.89 7.46 22.01
N VAL A 267 -5.30 8.49 22.62
CA VAL A 267 -5.95 9.23 23.72
C VAL A 267 -7.18 9.95 23.20
N ASP A 268 -7.07 10.62 22.05
CA ASP A 268 -8.20 11.32 21.40
C ASP A 268 -9.35 10.35 21.11
N LEU A 269 -9.06 9.19 20.52
CA LEU A 269 -10.04 8.16 20.21
C LEU A 269 -10.73 7.64 21.48
N LEU A 270 -9.98 7.36 22.54
CA LEU A 270 -10.54 6.88 23.82
C LEU A 270 -11.37 7.96 24.53
N LEU A 271 -10.94 9.23 24.48
CA LEU A 271 -11.71 10.35 25.04
C LEU A 271 -13.00 10.60 24.26
N LYS A 272 -12.97 10.45 22.94
CA LYS A 272 -14.16 10.52 22.09
C LYS A 272 -15.16 9.42 22.44
N LEU A 273 -14.72 8.16 22.55
CA LEU A 273 -15.57 7.05 22.97
C LEU A 273 -16.14 7.24 24.38
N LYS A 274 -15.38 7.89 25.28
CA LYS A 274 -15.87 8.26 26.62
C LYS A 274 -16.95 9.33 26.54
N LYS A 275 -16.82 10.33 25.66
CA LYS A 275 -17.84 11.37 25.42
C LYS A 275 -19.10 10.79 24.77
N GLU A 276 -18.96 9.79 23.90
CA GLU A 276 -20.05 9.04 23.27
C GLU A 276 -20.69 8.00 24.21
N GLU A 277 -20.28 7.98 25.49
CA GLU A 277 -20.81 7.09 26.53
C GLU A 277 -20.68 5.58 26.21
N ALA A 278 -19.60 5.18 25.53
CA ALA A 278 -19.33 3.78 25.19
C ALA A 278 -19.44 2.86 26.43
N VAL A 279 -20.14 1.74 26.26
CA VAL A 279 -20.43 0.77 27.33
C VAL A 279 -19.47 -0.41 27.24
N LEU A 280 -18.84 -0.76 28.36
CA LEU A 280 -17.91 -1.88 28.52
C LEU A 280 -18.56 -2.96 29.41
N GLY A 281 -19.43 -3.79 28.82
CA GLY A 281 -20.18 -4.80 29.56
C GLY A 281 -21.21 -4.16 30.50
N TYR A 282 -20.88 -4.06 31.80
CA TYR A 282 -21.81 -3.61 32.85
C TYR A 282 -21.67 -2.13 33.26
N GLY A 283 -20.84 -1.33 32.58
CA GLY A 283 -20.66 0.09 32.92
C GLY A 283 -20.09 0.95 31.78
N LYS A 284 -20.12 2.28 31.94
CA LYS A 284 -19.56 3.23 30.96
C LYS A 284 -18.03 3.30 31.03
N LEU A 285 -17.40 3.65 29.90
CA LEU A 285 -15.97 3.95 29.84
C LEU A 285 -15.63 5.12 30.79
N THR A 286 -14.56 4.99 31.57
CA THR A 286 -14.12 5.98 32.58
C THR A 286 -12.66 6.34 32.36
N THR A 287 -12.16 7.38 33.02
CA THR A 287 -10.73 7.74 32.94
C THR A 287 -9.83 6.59 33.36
N ASN A 288 -10.17 5.85 34.42
CA ASN A 288 -9.37 4.70 34.86
C ASN A 288 -9.35 3.56 33.82
N HIS A 289 -10.46 3.35 33.09
CA HIS A 289 -10.48 2.42 31.96
C HIS A 289 -9.51 2.87 30.85
N ILE A 290 -9.52 4.16 30.51
CA ILE A 290 -8.61 4.74 29.51
C ILE A 290 -7.16 4.53 29.93
N LYS A 291 -6.79 4.91 31.16
CA LYS A 291 -5.44 4.73 31.69
C LYS A 291 -5.00 3.26 31.68
N ALA A 292 -5.89 2.34 32.03
CA ALA A 292 -5.60 0.90 32.01
C ALA A 292 -5.35 0.35 30.59
N ILE A 293 -6.12 0.81 29.59
CA ILE A 293 -5.92 0.47 28.18
C ILE A 293 -4.59 1.05 27.67
N LEU A 294 -4.32 2.33 27.96
CA LEU A 294 -3.08 3.00 27.57
C LEU A 294 -1.85 2.36 28.21
N MET A 295 -1.95 1.87 29.45
CA MET A 295 -0.89 1.09 30.09
C MET A 295 -0.54 -0.17 29.31
N ASN A 296 -1.54 -0.92 28.84
CA ASN A 296 -1.31 -2.09 28.00
C ASN A 296 -0.68 -1.74 26.65
N VAL A 297 -1.10 -0.64 26.00
CA VAL A 297 -0.51 -0.16 24.74
C VAL A 297 0.95 0.23 24.95
N LEU A 298 1.23 1.00 26.01
CA LEU A 298 2.56 1.51 26.32
C LEU A 298 3.53 0.37 26.62
N LEU A 299 3.24 -0.44 27.64
CA LEU A 299 4.14 -1.50 28.05
C LEU A 299 4.21 -2.58 26.97
N GLY A 300 3.05 -3.01 26.44
CA GLY A 300 2.99 -4.09 25.46
C GLY A 300 3.69 -3.77 24.13
N GLY A 301 3.60 -2.52 23.65
CA GLY A 301 4.16 -2.11 22.35
C GLY A 301 5.67 -1.83 22.35
N ILE A 302 6.24 -1.43 23.49
CA ILE A 302 7.64 -0.99 23.59
C ILE A 302 8.58 -2.18 23.74
N ASP A 303 8.59 -2.82 24.91
CA ASP A 303 9.64 -3.80 25.26
C ASP A 303 9.61 -5.03 24.36
N THR A 304 8.43 -5.58 24.05
CA THR A 304 8.32 -6.82 23.28
C THR A 304 8.88 -6.69 21.86
N THR A 305 8.65 -5.53 21.23
CA THR A 305 9.15 -5.19 19.89
C THR A 305 10.67 -4.98 19.93
N ALA A 306 11.17 -4.19 20.90
CA ALA A 306 12.60 -3.93 21.06
C ALA A 306 13.38 -5.23 21.33
N ILE A 307 12.92 -6.05 22.28
CA ILE A 307 13.50 -7.36 22.63
C ILE A 307 13.64 -8.25 21.41
N THR A 308 12.61 -8.33 20.57
CA THR A 308 12.64 -9.16 19.36
C THR A 308 13.74 -8.69 18.41
N MET A 309 13.86 -7.38 18.17
CA MET A 309 14.91 -6.82 17.29
C MET A 309 16.31 -7.03 17.87
N ILE A 310 16.48 -6.90 19.18
CA ILE A 310 17.75 -7.11 19.90
C ILE A 310 18.21 -8.56 19.74
N TRP A 311 17.35 -9.53 20.08
CA TRP A 311 17.68 -10.95 19.95
C TRP A 311 17.93 -11.37 18.51
N ALA A 312 17.15 -10.86 17.55
CA ALA A 312 17.38 -11.11 16.13
C ALA A 312 18.78 -10.64 15.71
N MET A 313 19.17 -9.41 16.06
CA MET A 313 20.50 -8.89 15.73
C MET A 313 21.62 -9.66 16.43
N ALA A 314 21.45 -10.05 17.70
CA ALA A 314 22.42 -10.87 18.42
C ALA A 314 22.63 -12.24 17.76
N GLU A 315 21.54 -12.93 17.39
CA GLU A 315 21.62 -14.22 16.70
C GLU A 315 22.21 -14.09 15.30
N LEU A 316 21.86 -13.04 14.55
CA LEU A 316 22.46 -12.80 13.24
C LEU A 316 23.97 -12.54 13.35
N MET A 317 24.43 -11.80 14.36
CA MET A 317 25.86 -11.59 14.61
C MET A 317 26.60 -12.89 14.98
N ARG A 318 25.95 -13.80 15.71
CA ARG A 318 26.50 -15.14 16.01
C ARG A 318 26.43 -16.11 14.84
N ASN A 319 25.60 -15.81 13.84
CA ASN A 319 25.39 -16.65 12.66
C ASN A 319 25.67 -15.87 11.36
N PRO A 320 26.94 -15.57 11.02
CA PRO A 320 27.30 -14.79 9.82
C PRO A 320 26.75 -15.36 8.52
N ARG A 321 26.56 -16.69 8.44
CA ARG A 321 25.90 -17.36 7.31
C ARG A 321 24.47 -16.84 7.11
N VAL A 322 23.70 -16.78 8.20
CA VAL A 322 22.31 -16.33 8.20
C VAL A 322 22.25 -14.81 7.98
N MET A 323 23.11 -14.03 8.66
CA MET A 323 23.27 -12.58 8.44
C MET A 323 23.48 -12.26 6.96
N LYS A 324 24.46 -12.90 6.32
CA LYS A 324 24.73 -12.71 4.89
C LYS A 324 23.53 -13.08 4.03
N LYS A 325 22.83 -14.18 4.34
CA LYS A 325 21.68 -14.64 3.56
C LYS A 325 20.48 -13.70 3.67
N VAL A 326 20.14 -13.23 4.87
CA VAL A 326 19.04 -12.26 5.07
C VAL A 326 19.40 -10.88 4.50
N GLN A 327 20.63 -10.40 4.68
CA GLN A 327 21.07 -9.17 4.04
C GLN A 327 21.08 -9.29 2.51
N SER A 328 21.43 -10.46 1.97
CA SER A 328 21.37 -10.70 0.52
C SER A 328 19.94 -10.71 0.02
N GLU A 329 19.01 -11.39 0.70
CA GLU A 329 17.58 -11.34 0.35
C GLU A 329 17.09 -9.89 0.33
N ILE A 330 17.27 -9.17 1.44
CA ILE A 330 16.83 -7.80 1.59
C ILE A 330 17.47 -6.92 0.51
N ARG A 331 18.80 -6.92 0.36
CA ARG A 331 19.49 -6.01 -0.58
C ARG A 331 19.33 -6.40 -2.05
N ASN A 332 18.96 -7.65 -2.37
CA ASN A 332 18.66 -8.08 -3.73
C ASN A 332 17.24 -7.70 -4.14
N GLN A 333 16.27 -7.87 -3.23
CA GLN A 333 14.88 -7.47 -3.47
C GLN A 333 14.71 -5.94 -3.39
N MET A 334 15.55 -5.26 -2.58
CA MET A 334 15.33 -3.87 -2.21
C MET A 334 16.10 -2.77 -2.99
N GLY A 335 16.98 -3.16 -3.93
CA GLY A 335 17.71 -2.20 -4.78
C GLY A 335 18.57 -1.19 -3.99
N ASN A 336 18.58 0.08 -4.43
CA ASN A 336 19.34 1.22 -3.88
C ASN A 336 18.45 2.29 -3.21
N ARG A 337 17.36 1.88 -2.55
CA ARG A 337 16.47 2.78 -1.82
C ARG A 337 17.19 3.47 -0.66
N THR A 338 16.71 4.64 -0.24
CA THR A 338 17.24 5.36 0.93
C THR A 338 16.65 4.88 2.25
N MET A 339 15.50 4.20 2.21
CA MET A 339 14.82 3.56 3.33
C MET A 339 13.83 2.55 2.75
N ILE A 340 13.62 1.42 3.41
CA ILE A 340 12.65 0.40 3.01
C ILE A 340 11.32 0.70 3.70
N THR A 341 10.20 0.67 2.99
CA THR A 341 8.86 0.90 3.56
C THR A 341 8.26 -0.40 4.08
N LEU A 342 7.18 -0.31 4.86
CA LEU A 342 6.52 -1.51 5.39
C LEU A 342 5.88 -2.37 4.29
N ASP A 343 5.32 -1.76 3.24
CA ASP A 343 4.66 -2.49 2.14
C ASP A 343 5.64 -3.40 1.38
N ASP A 344 6.93 -3.07 1.43
CA ASP A 344 8.00 -3.86 0.84
C ASP A 344 8.30 -5.17 1.60
N THR A 345 7.96 -5.28 2.89
CA THR A 345 8.33 -6.45 3.71
C THR A 345 7.51 -7.70 3.38
N ALA A 346 6.44 -7.55 2.58
CA ALA A 346 5.56 -8.65 2.19
C ALA A 346 6.32 -9.81 1.51
N GLN A 347 7.30 -9.50 0.66
CA GLN A 347 8.04 -10.46 -0.18
C GLN A 347 9.32 -11.01 0.48
N LEU A 348 9.69 -10.52 1.67
CA LEU A 348 10.91 -10.91 2.38
C LEU A 348 10.70 -12.18 3.20
N HIS A 349 10.62 -13.30 2.49
CA HIS A 349 10.32 -14.61 3.08
C HIS A 349 11.39 -15.07 4.07
N TYR A 350 12.68 -14.92 3.77
CA TYR A 350 13.77 -15.35 4.64
C TYR A 350 13.92 -14.44 5.87
N LEU A 351 13.70 -13.13 5.77
CA LEU A 351 13.57 -12.25 6.94
C LEU A 351 12.46 -12.76 7.88
N LYS A 352 11.30 -13.11 7.33
CA LYS A 352 10.20 -13.67 8.14
C LYS A 352 10.59 -14.99 8.80
N MET A 353 11.39 -15.83 8.15
CA MET A 353 11.95 -17.04 8.76
C MET A 353 12.93 -16.70 9.90
N VAL A 354 13.79 -15.68 9.74
CA VAL A 354 14.69 -15.19 10.80
C VAL A 354 13.88 -14.71 12.01
N ILE A 355 12.80 -13.96 11.78
CA ILE A 355 11.93 -13.48 12.85
C ILE A 355 11.21 -14.65 13.54
N LYS A 356 10.67 -15.60 12.79
CA LYS A 356 10.06 -16.83 13.36
C LYS A 356 11.05 -17.63 14.20
N GLU A 357 12.28 -17.80 13.74
CA GLU A 357 13.33 -18.52 14.47
C GLU A 357 13.79 -17.74 15.71
N THR A 358 13.83 -16.41 15.62
CA THR A 358 14.06 -15.53 16.78
C THR A 358 12.95 -15.71 17.81
N TRP A 359 11.68 -15.75 17.41
CA TRP A 359 10.57 -15.99 18.33
C TRP A 359 10.55 -17.39 18.92
N ARG A 360 11.03 -18.41 18.18
CA ARG A 360 11.14 -19.78 18.68
C ARG A 360 12.17 -19.87 19.80
N LEU A 361 13.36 -19.30 19.59
CA LEU A 361 14.47 -19.37 20.55
C LEU A 361 14.35 -18.31 21.65
N HIS A 362 13.95 -17.09 21.31
CA HIS A 362 13.90 -15.95 22.23
C HIS A 362 12.51 -15.32 22.24
N PRO A 363 11.45 -16.07 22.63
CA PRO A 363 10.11 -15.51 22.74
C PRO A 363 10.12 -14.38 23.78
N PRO A 364 9.62 -13.17 23.44
CA PRO A 364 9.64 -12.04 24.38
C PRO A 364 9.00 -12.36 25.72
N ALA A 365 7.92 -13.16 25.73
CA ALA A 365 7.30 -13.71 26.93
C ALA A 365 7.47 -15.25 26.97
N PRO A 366 8.53 -15.79 27.61
CA PRO A 366 8.85 -17.23 27.58
C PRO A 366 7.84 -18.09 28.36
N LEU A 367 7.24 -17.52 29.40
CA LEU A 367 6.02 -18.01 30.02
C LEU A 367 4.91 -17.08 29.56
N LEU A 368 3.89 -17.62 28.91
CA LEU A 368 2.70 -16.82 28.62
C LEU A 368 2.11 -16.32 29.93
N VAL A 369 1.53 -15.11 29.88
CA VAL A 369 0.84 -14.50 31.04
C VAL A 369 -0.08 -15.55 31.67
N PRO A 370 -0.01 -15.79 32.99
CA PRO A 370 -0.69 -16.90 33.64
C PRO A 370 -2.21 -16.81 33.46
N ARG A 371 -2.82 -17.98 33.34
CA ARG A 371 -4.28 -18.11 33.30
C ARG A 371 -4.81 -18.75 34.58
N GLU A 372 -6.09 -18.56 34.85
CA GLU A 372 -6.79 -19.24 35.94
C GLU A 372 -7.87 -20.18 35.35
N VAL A 373 -7.89 -21.40 35.86
CA VAL A 373 -8.91 -22.40 35.53
C VAL A 373 -10.25 -22.01 36.16
N MET A 374 -11.27 -21.83 35.33
CA MET A 374 -12.63 -21.44 35.72
C MET A 374 -13.53 -22.64 36.05
N SER A 375 -13.38 -23.74 35.31
CA SER A 375 -14.17 -24.97 35.47
C SER A 375 -13.29 -26.20 35.29
N GLU A 376 -13.69 -27.32 35.90
CA GLU A 376 -12.96 -28.59 35.76
C GLU A 376 -12.90 -29.01 34.28
N PHE A 377 -11.72 -29.45 33.83
CA PHE A 377 -11.54 -30.06 32.52
C PHE A 377 -10.43 -31.12 32.57
N GLU A 378 -10.33 -31.92 31.52
CA GLU A 378 -9.33 -32.98 31.40
C GLU A 378 -8.25 -32.62 30.36
N ILE A 379 -6.97 -32.83 30.71
CA ILE A 379 -5.82 -32.77 29.79
C ILE A 379 -4.94 -33.99 30.02
N ASN A 380 -4.61 -34.71 28.93
CA ASN A 380 -3.79 -35.93 28.98
C ASN A 380 -4.23 -36.95 30.04
N GLY A 381 -5.54 -37.15 30.23
CA GLY A 381 -6.06 -38.08 31.25
C GLY A 381 -6.08 -37.55 32.68
N TYR A 382 -5.66 -36.29 32.89
CA TYR A 382 -5.62 -35.66 34.20
C TYR A 382 -6.73 -34.62 34.36
N LYS A 383 -7.43 -34.65 35.49
CA LYS A 383 -8.44 -33.67 35.86
C LYS A 383 -7.80 -32.44 36.48
N ILE A 384 -8.05 -31.29 35.87
CA ILE A 384 -7.56 -29.99 36.32
C ILE A 384 -8.68 -29.26 37.05
N GLN A 385 -8.42 -28.87 38.30
CA GLN A 385 -9.43 -28.29 39.18
C GLN A 385 -9.58 -26.77 38.97
N PRO A 386 -10.76 -26.18 39.20
CA PRO A 386 -10.96 -24.73 39.25
C PRO A 386 -10.00 -24.05 40.23
N LYS A 387 -9.69 -22.75 39.99
CA LYS A 387 -8.74 -21.93 40.76
C LYS A 387 -7.28 -22.41 40.70
N THR A 388 -6.98 -23.36 39.82
CA THR A 388 -5.59 -23.71 39.48
C THR A 388 -5.02 -22.68 38.53
N GLN A 389 -3.81 -22.19 38.80
CA GLN A 389 -3.08 -21.34 37.86
C GLN A 389 -2.52 -22.19 36.72
N LEU A 390 -2.45 -21.66 35.51
CA LEU A 390 -1.94 -22.34 34.33
C LEU A 390 -0.87 -21.48 33.65
N TYR A 391 0.34 -22.02 33.59
CA TYR A 391 1.45 -21.48 32.81
C TYR A 391 1.68 -22.32 31.56
N VAL A 392 1.90 -21.64 30.44
CA VAL A 392 2.37 -22.26 29.19
C VAL A 392 3.79 -21.79 28.96
N ASN A 393 4.72 -22.73 28.97
CA ASN A 393 6.14 -22.48 28.78
C ASN A 393 6.51 -22.57 27.30
N VAL A 394 6.31 -21.47 26.57
CA VAL A 394 6.58 -21.42 25.13
C VAL A 394 8.07 -21.48 24.83
N TRP A 395 8.93 -21.10 25.78
CA TRP A 395 10.38 -21.31 25.68
C TRP A 395 10.75 -22.80 25.66
N ALA A 396 10.06 -23.63 26.47
CA ALA A 396 10.24 -25.07 26.44
C ALA A 396 9.69 -25.69 25.14
N ILE A 397 8.49 -25.27 24.71
CA ILE A 397 7.87 -25.74 23.46
C ILE A 397 8.76 -25.43 22.25
N GLY A 398 9.33 -24.23 22.21
CA GLY A 398 10.25 -23.82 21.15
C GLY A 398 11.54 -24.64 21.12
N ARG A 399 11.91 -25.34 22.21
CA ARG A 399 13.15 -26.13 22.35
C ARG A 399 12.93 -27.63 22.52
N ASP A 400 11.72 -28.09 22.27
CA ASP A 400 11.38 -29.49 22.40
C ASP A 400 12.07 -30.32 21.29
N PRO A 401 12.99 -31.26 21.62
CA PRO A 401 13.66 -32.08 20.62
C PRO A 401 12.72 -33.05 19.88
N ASP A 402 11.55 -33.36 20.46
CA ASP A 402 10.55 -34.21 19.80
C ASP A 402 9.81 -33.44 18.70
N THR A 403 9.75 -32.11 18.82
CA THR A 403 9.11 -31.21 17.85
C THR A 403 10.12 -30.61 16.86
N TRP A 404 11.31 -30.23 17.33
CA TRP A 404 12.30 -29.47 16.57
C TRP A 404 13.62 -30.23 16.47
N LYS A 405 14.04 -30.53 15.22
CA LYS A 405 15.40 -31.01 14.96
C LYS A 405 16.43 -29.95 15.35
N ASP A 406 17.48 -30.36 16.05
CA ASP A 406 18.56 -29.48 16.55
C ASP A 406 17.97 -28.21 17.24
N PRO A 407 17.24 -28.37 18.35
CA PRO A 407 16.38 -27.33 18.91
C PRO A 407 17.14 -26.09 19.41
N GLU A 408 18.40 -26.24 19.81
CA GLU A 408 19.20 -25.11 20.32
C GLU A 408 19.92 -24.34 19.19
N VAL A 409 19.88 -24.82 17.94
CA VAL A 409 20.55 -24.18 16.81
C VAL A 409 19.64 -23.16 16.16
N PHE A 410 20.14 -21.93 15.97
CA PHE A 410 19.49 -20.87 15.20
C PHE A 410 19.52 -21.20 13.69
N LEU A 411 18.43 -21.80 13.20
CA LEU A 411 18.31 -22.32 11.83
C LEU A 411 17.00 -21.84 11.19
N PRO A 412 16.95 -20.62 10.61
CA PRO A 412 15.74 -20.12 9.94
C PRO A 412 15.23 -21.01 8.81
N GLU A 413 16.13 -21.74 8.13
CA GLU A 413 15.77 -22.66 7.05
C GLU A 413 14.75 -23.73 7.45
N ARG A 414 14.56 -24.03 8.74
CA ARG A 414 13.52 -24.95 9.21
C ARG A 414 12.10 -24.50 8.83
N PHE A 415 11.92 -23.22 8.48
CA PHE A 415 10.65 -22.64 8.06
C PHE A 415 10.49 -22.48 6.54
N MET A 416 11.45 -22.94 5.71
CA MET A 416 11.45 -22.70 4.26
C MET A 416 10.26 -23.34 3.53
N ASP A 417 9.88 -24.55 3.94
CA ASP A 417 8.74 -25.31 3.40
C ASP A 417 7.74 -25.65 4.52
N SER A 418 7.61 -24.76 5.50
CA SER A 418 6.76 -24.96 6.67
C SER A 418 5.59 -23.98 6.69
N ASP A 419 4.38 -24.52 6.86
CA ASP A 419 3.16 -23.73 7.07
C ASP A 419 3.03 -23.18 8.49
N ILE A 420 4.03 -23.40 9.37
CA ILE A 420 4.01 -22.89 10.75
C ILE A 420 4.05 -21.36 10.73
N ASP A 421 3.00 -20.74 11.25
CA ASP A 421 2.93 -19.29 11.48
C ASP A 421 2.81 -18.93 12.97
N ALA A 422 2.96 -17.63 13.26
CA ALA A 422 2.87 -17.10 14.62
C ALA A 422 1.47 -16.55 14.97
N LYS A 423 0.43 -16.87 14.17
CA LYS A 423 -0.94 -16.34 14.34
C LYS A 423 -1.76 -17.12 15.38
N GLY A 424 -1.11 -17.98 16.15
CA GLY A 424 -1.70 -18.74 17.25
C GLY A 424 -2.53 -19.96 16.83
N GLN A 425 -2.41 -20.42 15.58
CA GLN A 425 -3.01 -21.69 15.13
C GLN A 425 -2.01 -22.85 15.12
N ASN A 426 -0.72 -22.57 14.93
CA ASN A 426 0.38 -23.52 15.09
C ASN A 426 0.91 -23.43 16.52
N PHE A 427 0.73 -24.49 17.30
CA PHE A 427 1.06 -24.50 18.73
C PHE A 427 2.56 -24.71 18.98
N GLU A 428 3.29 -25.13 17.96
CA GLU A 428 4.73 -25.28 17.93
C GLU A 428 5.42 -23.91 18.08
N LEU A 429 4.80 -22.82 17.59
CA LEU A 429 5.33 -21.45 17.63
C LEU A 429 4.30 -20.47 18.19
N LEU A 430 4.42 -20.09 19.47
CA LEU A 430 3.43 -19.29 20.20
C LEU A 430 3.95 -17.96 20.81
N PRO A 431 4.70 -17.12 20.08
CA PRO A 431 5.23 -15.86 20.64
C PRO A 431 4.14 -14.87 21.05
N PHE A 432 2.94 -14.96 20.45
CA PHE A 432 1.78 -14.12 20.76
C PHE A 432 0.69 -14.84 21.57
N GLY A 433 0.93 -16.09 21.98
CA GLY A 433 -0.07 -16.98 22.57
C GLY A 433 -1.11 -17.47 21.57
N SER A 434 -2.24 -17.96 22.09
CA SER A 434 -3.36 -18.52 21.30
C SER A 434 -4.70 -18.35 22.02
N GLY A 435 -5.80 -18.67 21.33
CA GLY A 435 -7.16 -18.63 21.85
C GLY A 435 -7.66 -17.23 22.19
N ARG A 436 -8.61 -17.12 23.11
CA ARG A 436 -9.22 -15.84 23.51
C ARG A 436 -8.22 -14.83 24.07
N ARG A 437 -7.09 -15.28 24.62
CA ARG A 437 -6.04 -14.43 25.17
C ARG A 437 -4.86 -14.18 24.22
N ILE A 438 -5.01 -14.46 22.92
CA ILE A 438 -4.01 -14.07 21.92
C ILE A 438 -3.78 -12.55 21.95
N CYS A 439 -2.52 -12.15 21.76
CA CYS A 439 -2.08 -10.76 21.77
C CYS A 439 -2.88 -9.88 20.79
N PRO A 440 -3.55 -8.82 21.26
CA PRO A 440 -4.30 -7.91 20.37
C PRO A 440 -3.36 -7.03 19.52
N GLY A 441 -2.13 -6.79 19.95
CA GLY A 441 -1.13 -5.96 19.26
C GLY A 441 -0.25 -6.70 18.26
N MET A 442 -0.56 -7.96 17.92
CA MET A 442 0.29 -8.81 17.07
C MET A 442 0.66 -8.16 15.73
N TYR A 443 -0.31 -7.53 15.06
CA TYR A 443 -0.08 -6.87 13.78
C TYR A 443 0.84 -5.63 13.91
N MET A 444 0.61 -4.80 14.93
CA MET A 444 1.46 -3.63 15.20
C MET A 444 2.90 -4.03 15.55
N GLY A 445 3.08 -5.03 16.43
CA GLY A 445 4.39 -5.51 16.83
C GLY A 445 5.15 -6.17 15.67
N THR A 446 4.50 -7.06 14.91
CA THR A 446 5.13 -7.75 13.78
C THR A 446 5.59 -6.75 12.72
N THR A 447 4.73 -5.79 12.35
CA THR A 447 5.10 -4.78 11.34
C THR A 447 6.24 -3.89 11.80
N MET A 448 6.29 -3.51 13.09
CA MET A 448 7.40 -2.71 13.63
C MET A 448 8.72 -3.49 13.68
N VAL A 449 8.70 -4.78 14.07
CA VAL A 449 9.89 -5.64 14.05
C VAL A 449 10.41 -5.83 12.62
N GLU A 450 9.53 -6.17 11.67
CA GLU A 450 9.91 -6.33 10.26
C GLU A 450 10.52 -5.04 9.71
N PHE A 451 9.82 -3.92 9.88
CA PHE A 451 10.24 -2.61 9.38
C PHE A 451 11.56 -2.13 9.99
N GLY A 452 11.74 -2.31 11.31
CA GLY A 452 12.96 -1.96 12.02
C GLY A 452 14.15 -2.80 11.56
N LEU A 453 14.03 -4.13 11.60
CA LEU A 453 15.13 -5.04 11.21
C LEU A 453 15.51 -4.87 9.74
N VAL A 454 14.53 -4.74 8.85
CA VAL A 454 14.83 -4.63 7.42
C VAL A 454 15.71 -3.42 7.14
N ASN A 455 15.42 -2.27 7.77
CA ASN A 455 16.19 -1.05 7.57
C ASN A 455 17.58 -1.14 8.22
N MET A 456 17.73 -1.80 9.37
CA MET A 456 19.05 -2.02 9.98
C MET A 456 19.95 -2.92 9.13
N LEU A 457 19.38 -3.99 8.57
CA LEU A 457 20.10 -4.97 7.75
C LEU A 457 20.39 -4.45 6.34
N TYR A 458 19.50 -3.62 5.81
CA TYR A 458 19.64 -3.00 4.51
C TYR A 458 20.72 -1.90 4.51
N GLN A 459 20.66 -0.96 5.45
CA GLN A 459 21.52 0.25 5.45
C GLN A 459 22.95 -0.02 5.93
N PHE A 460 23.12 -0.97 6.86
CA PHE A 460 24.38 -1.17 7.56
C PHE A 460 24.87 -2.61 7.42
N ASP A 461 26.18 -2.74 7.23
CA ASP A 461 26.91 -3.91 7.67
C ASP A 461 27.22 -3.75 9.17
N TRP A 462 27.31 -4.85 9.90
CA TRP A 462 27.49 -4.81 11.35
C TRP A 462 28.78 -5.52 11.73
N LYS A 463 29.55 -4.90 12.62
CA LYS A 463 30.78 -5.47 13.19
C LYS A 463 30.70 -5.46 14.70
N LEU A 464 31.54 -6.28 15.32
CA LEU A 464 31.80 -6.19 16.74
C LEU A 464 32.80 -5.06 17.04
N PRO A 465 32.74 -4.45 18.23
CA PRO A 465 33.78 -3.52 18.70
C PRO A 465 35.17 -4.14 18.63
N GLU A 466 36.20 -3.29 18.50
CA GLU A 466 37.58 -3.74 18.41
C GLU A 466 37.98 -4.59 19.63
N GLY A 467 38.63 -5.74 19.38
CA GLY A 467 39.03 -6.69 20.42
C GLY A 467 37.93 -7.66 20.88
N MET A 468 36.71 -7.58 20.32
CA MET A 468 35.61 -8.49 20.65
C MET A 468 35.41 -9.56 19.55
N ALA A 469 35.30 -10.82 19.95
CA ALA A 469 34.99 -11.96 19.11
C ALA A 469 33.51 -12.37 19.21
N VAL A 470 33.04 -13.24 18.31
CA VAL A 470 31.63 -13.64 18.24
C VAL A 470 31.18 -14.38 19.51
N GLU A 471 32.10 -15.10 20.13
CA GLU A 471 31.92 -15.85 21.38
C GLU A 471 31.72 -14.91 22.58
N ASP A 472 32.16 -13.66 22.48
CA ASP A 472 32.04 -12.66 23.55
C ASP A 472 30.63 -12.03 23.62
N ILE A 473 29.78 -12.28 22.61
CA ILE A 473 28.37 -11.85 22.65
C ILE A 473 27.64 -12.69 23.69
N LYS A 474 27.41 -12.10 24.86
CA LYS A 474 26.76 -12.76 26.00
C LYS A 474 25.25 -12.92 25.75
N MET A 475 24.84 -14.15 25.44
CA MET A 475 23.43 -14.53 25.23
C MET A 475 22.67 -14.85 26.53
N GLU A 476 23.09 -14.24 27.64
CA GLU A 476 22.44 -14.45 28.94
C GLU A 476 21.10 -13.70 28.99
N GLU A 477 20.08 -14.36 29.51
CA GLU A 477 18.74 -13.80 29.70
C GLU A 477 18.65 -13.05 31.04
N ALA A 478 17.97 -11.89 31.03
CA ALA A 478 17.58 -11.17 32.23
C ALA A 478 16.26 -11.72 32.80
N PRO A 479 16.09 -11.74 34.13
CA PRO A 479 14.85 -12.15 34.75
C PRO A 479 13.75 -11.09 34.57
N GLY A 480 12.51 -11.53 34.33
CA GLY A 480 11.35 -10.63 34.20
C GLY A 480 10.15 -11.31 33.56
N LEU A 481 9.05 -10.56 33.39
CA LEU A 481 7.90 -11.02 32.60
C LEU A 481 8.31 -11.19 31.13
N THR A 482 9.14 -10.27 30.64
CA THR A 482 9.77 -10.32 29.34
C THR A 482 11.25 -10.68 29.46
N VAL A 483 11.79 -11.42 28.49
CA VAL A 483 13.20 -11.86 28.49
C VAL A 483 14.06 -10.92 27.66
N ASN A 484 14.68 -9.98 28.35
CA ASN A 484 15.71 -9.11 27.80
C ASN A 484 17.06 -9.82 27.75
N MET A 485 17.96 -9.38 26.87
CA MET A 485 19.38 -9.68 27.02
C MET A 485 19.88 -9.02 28.31
N LYS A 486 20.64 -9.78 29.12
CA LYS A 486 21.20 -9.28 30.38
C LYS A 486 22.29 -8.23 30.16
N ASN A 487 23.00 -8.31 29.04
CA ASN A 487 24.03 -7.36 28.66
C ASN A 487 23.58 -6.66 27.38
N ASP A 488 23.83 -5.35 27.31
CA ASP A 488 23.49 -4.57 26.13
C ASP A 488 24.28 -5.03 24.90
N LEU A 489 23.61 -5.04 23.74
CA LEU A 489 24.21 -5.41 22.47
C LEU A 489 24.96 -4.21 21.89
N LEU A 490 26.29 -4.21 22.02
CA LEU A 490 27.16 -3.19 21.44
C LEU A 490 27.65 -3.65 20.07
N LEU A 491 27.34 -2.89 19.02
CA LEU A 491 27.79 -3.18 17.65
C LEU A 491 28.34 -1.92 16.99
N VAL A 492 29.20 -2.08 16.00
CA VAL A 492 29.71 -0.98 15.17
C VAL A 492 28.96 -1.02 13.83
N PRO A 493 28.12 -0.02 13.53
CA PRO A 493 27.51 0.09 12.22
C PRO A 493 28.60 0.49 11.22
N VAL A 494 28.69 -0.23 10.12
CA VAL A 494 29.52 0.12 8.97
C VAL A 494 28.57 0.42 7.85
N LYS A 495 28.63 1.65 7.33
CA LYS A 495 27.83 2.02 6.17
C LYS A 495 28.10 1.00 5.07
N SER A 496 27.06 0.34 4.58
CA SER A 496 27.21 -0.76 3.63
C SER A 496 28.09 -0.30 2.47
N LYS A 497 29.23 -0.98 2.30
CA LYS A 497 30.29 -0.63 1.33
C LYS A 497 29.86 -0.81 -0.14
N ARG A 498 28.57 -1.03 -0.39
CA ARG A 498 27.96 -0.96 -1.73
C ARG A 498 28.03 0.45 -2.35
N ARG A 499 28.48 1.48 -1.61
CA ARG A 499 28.86 2.78 -2.17
C ARG A 499 30.34 2.95 -2.54
N ASP A 500 31.29 2.23 -1.93
CA ASP A 500 32.73 2.53 -2.15
C ASP A 500 33.62 1.33 -2.57
N ILE A 501 33.15 0.08 -2.49
CA ILE A 501 33.95 -1.10 -2.93
C ILE A 501 33.47 -1.66 -4.27
N LEU A 502 32.26 -1.30 -4.70
CA LEU A 502 31.75 -1.58 -6.04
C LEU A 502 32.29 -0.62 -7.12
N GLU A 503 33.18 0.34 -6.81
CA GLU A 503 33.77 1.20 -7.84
C GLU A 503 35.13 0.70 -8.36
N MET A 504 35.91 -0.06 -7.59
CA MET A 504 37.26 -0.46 -8.01
C MET A 504 37.34 -1.92 -8.48
N ALA A 505 36.63 -2.85 -7.83
CA ALA A 505 36.61 -4.26 -8.25
C ALA A 505 35.65 -4.52 -9.41
N ASN A 506 34.58 -3.72 -9.53
CA ASN A 506 33.64 -3.83 -10.64
C ASN A 506 34.14 -3.19 -11.92
N VAL A 507 35.07 -2.24 -11.92
CA VAL A 507 35.60 -1.75 -13.21
C VAL A 507 36.32 -2.91 -13.90
N TRP A 508 37.09 -3.73 -13.18
CA TRP A 508 37.77 -4.88 -13.77
C TRP A 508 36.84 -6.08 -14.00
N LEU A 509 35.92 -6.38 -13.08
CA LEU A 509 34.98 -7.50 -13.25
C LEU A 509 33.84 -7.19 -14.22
N LEU A 510 33.34 -5.93 -14.28
CA LEU A 510 32.42 -5.48 -15.33
C LEU A 510 33.16 -5.30 -16.65
N SER A 511 34.44 -4.91 -16.70
CA SER A 511 35.21 -4.95 -17.96
C SER A 511 35.39 -6.37 -18.46
N LEU A 512 35.64 -7.34 -17.56
CA LEU A 512 35.77 -8.76 -17.90
C LEU A 512 34.42 -9.39 -18.26
N LEU A 513 33.33 -9.07 -17.53
CA LEU A 513 31.97 -9.51 -17.85
C LEU A 513 31.41 -8.80 -19.08
N PHE A 514 31.79 -7.56 -19.35
CA PHE A 514 31.47 -6.83 -20.58
C PHE A 514 32.26 -7.41 -21.76
N LEU A 515 33.54 -7.79 -21.57
CA LEU A 515 34.33 -8.51 -22.57
C LEU A 515 33.76 -9.92 -22.80
N ILE A 516 33.37 -10.64 -21.75
CA ILE A 516 32.74 -11.97 -21.84
C ILE A 516 31.35 -11.87 -22.46
N CYS A 517 30.56 -10.83 -22.17
CA CYS A 517 29.26 -10.59 -22.81
C CYS A 517 29.42 -10.13 -24.27
N ILE A 518 30.46 -9.36 -24.61
CA ILE A 518 30.83 -9.03 -26.00
C ILE A 518 31.29 -10.29 -26.74
N LEU A 519 32.10 -11.14 -26.09
CA LEU A 519 32.58 -12.40 -26.66
C LEU A 519 31.43 -13.41 -26.80
N LEU A 520 30.56 -13.56 -25.80
CA LEU A 520 29.37 -14.43 -25.88
C LEU A 520 28.32 -13.89 -26.86
N ALA A 521 28.20 -12.57 -27.04
CA ALA A 521 27.40 -11.97 -28.09
C ALA A 521 28.04 -12.14 -29.49
N ALA A 522 29.37 -12.13 -29.58
CA ALA A 522 30.12 -12.44 -30.80
C ALA A 522 30.09 -13.95 -31.16
N PHE A 523 29.95 -14.84 -30.17
CA PHE A 523 29.89 -16.29 -30.36
C PHE A 523 28.47 -16.88 -30.46
N ASN A 524 27.42 -16.08 -30.23
CA ASN A 524 26.04 -16.47 -30.53
C ASN A 524 25.58 -16.01 -31.93
N HIS A 525 26.38 -16.34 -32.95
CA HIS A 525 25.86 -16.47 -34.31
C HIS A 525 25.11 -17.80 -34.45
N LYS A 526 23.92 -17.89 -33.84
CA LYS A 526 22.92 -18.88 -34.28
C LYS A 526 22.12 -18.27 -35.43
N LYS A 527 22.14 -18.98 -36.56
CA LYS A 527 21.46 -18.70 -37.83
C LYS A 527 20.15 -17.91 -37.66
N ARG A 528 20.16 -16.62 -37.99
CA ARG A 528 18.93 -15.86 -38.27
C ARG A 528 18.38 -16.34 -39.61
N ARG A 529 17.10 -16.72 -39.64
CA ARG A 529 16.35 -16.87 -40.89
C ARG A 529 16.42 -15.53 -41.66
N LYS A 530 16.68 -15.59 -42.97
CA LYS A 530 16.67 -14.44 -43.89
C LYS A 530 15.22 -13.91 -43.99
N TYR A 531 14.87 -12.92 -43.17
CA TYR A 531 13.68 -12.09 -43.38
C TYR A 531 14.14 -10.71 -43.86
N GLN A 532 13.39 -10.09 -44.79
CA GLN A 532 13.56 -8.67 -45.12
C GLN A 532 12.93 -7.86 -43.97
N GLN A 533 13.76 -7.42 -43.03
CA GLN A 533 13.32 -6.60 -41.88
C GLN A 533 13.19 -5.12 -42.27
N PRO A 534 12.28 -4.35 -41.66
CA PRO A 534 12.23 -2.91 -41.86
C PRO A 534 13.57 -2.24 -41.51
N PRO A 535 13.90 -1.10 -42.15
CA PRO A 535 15.06 -0.30 -41.79
C PRO A 535 15.04 0.04 -40.29
N SER A 536 16.21 0.00 -39.66
CA SER A 536 16.34 0.22 -38.22
C SER A 536 17.50 1.16 -37.92
N PRO A 537 17.31 2.24 -37.14
CA PRO A 537 18.41 3.03 -36.65
C PRO A 537 19.34 2.20 -35.77
N PRO A 538 20.65 2.53 -35.74
CA PRO A 538 21.59 1.92 -34.81
C PRO A 538 21.04 1.96 -33.39
N SER A 539 21.04 0.79 -32.74
CA SER A 539 20.50 0.61 -31.40
C SER A 539 21.62 0.22 -30.43
N PHE A 540 21.50 0.63 -29.16
CA PHE A 540 22.45 0.21 -28.13
C PHE A 540 22.01 -1.11 -27.48
N PRO A 541 22.95 -1.90 -26.95
CA PRO A 541 22.60 -3.05 -26.13
C PRO A 541 21.66 -2.66 -24.98
N ILE A 542 20.72 -3.55 -24.66
CA ILE A 542 19.74 -3.44 -23.54
C ILE A 542 18.68 -2.35 -23.71
N ILE A 543 19.06 -1.08 -23.89
CA ILE A 543 18.11 0.05 -24.01
C ILE A 543 17.58 0.25 -25.44
N GLY A 544 18.25 -0.35 -26.42
CA GLY A 544 17.88 -0.27 -27.83
C GLY A 544 17.87 1.17 -28.35
N ASN A 545 16.73 1.62 -28.87
CA ASN A 545 16.51 2.94 -29.46
C ASN A 545 15.86 3.95 -28.48
N LEU A 546 15.69 3.62 -27.19
CA LEU A 546 15.08 4.54 -26.22
C LEU A 546 15.82 5.89 -26.12
N HIS A 547 17.15 5.88 -26.26
CA HIS A 547 17.99 7.08 -26.23
C HIS A 547 17.75 8.06 -27.39
N GLN A 548 16.99 7.64 -28.42
CA GLN A 548 16.66 8.46 -29.59
C GLN A 548 15.27 9.11 -29.46
N LEU A 549 14.55 8.84 -28.36
CA LEU A 549 13.26 9.44 -28.07
C LEU A 549 13.45 10.56 -27.05
N GLY A 550 13.10 11.79 -27.44
CA GLY A 550 13.03 12.94 -26.52
C GLY A 550 11.72 12.98 -25.73
N GLU A 551 11.47 14.11 -25.06
CA GLU A 551 10.25 14.33 -24.27
C GLU A 551 8.96 14.18 -25.09
N LEU A 552 9.01 14.47 -26.40
CA LEU A 552 7.92 14.30 -27.35
C LEU A 552 8.26 13.17 -28.33
N PRO A 553 7.88 11.90 -28.03
CA PRO A 553 8.26 10.75 -28.83
C PRO A 553 7.78 10.85 -30.28
N HIS A 554 6.58 11.37 -30.53
CA HIS A 554 6.02 11.51 -31.88
C HIS A 554 6.89 12.37 -32.81
N GLN A 555 7.47 13.46 -32.31
CA GLN A 555 8.37 14.32 -33.08
C GLN A 555 9.73 13.66 -33.32
N SER A 556 10.25 12.95 -32.30
CA SER A 556 11.49 12.18 -32.42
C SER A 556 11.34 11.07 -33.47
N LEU A 557 10.22 10.36 -33.43
CA LEU A 557 9.86 9.29 -34.37
C LEU A 557 9.66 9.80 -35.79
N TRP A 558 9.08 10.98 -35.97
CA TRP A 558 9.06 11.64 -37.28
C TRP A 558 10.48 11.86 -37.80
N THR A 559 11.34 12.48 -36.98
CA THR A 559 12.68 12.85 -37.41
C THR A 559 13.46 11.63 -37.88
N LEU A 560 13.28 10.51 -37.18
CA LEU A 560 13.81 9.21 -37.60
C LEU A 560 13.14 8.69 -38.89
N SER A 561 11.82 8.79 -39.04
CA SER A 561 11.12 8.29 -40.23
C SER A 561 11.54 9.00 -41.52
N LYS A 562 11.91 10.30 -41.45
CA LYS A 562 12.49 11.01 -42.61
C LYS A 562 13.83 10.43 -43.08
N LYS A 563 14.56 9.71 -42.22
CA LYS A 563 15.83 9.04 -42.56
C LYS A 563 15.66 7.55 -42.90
N TYR A 564 14.80 6.83 -42.18
CA TYR A 564 14.66 5.37 -42.29
C TYR A 564 13.44 4.93 -43.12
N GLY A 565 12.58 5.87 -43.50
CA GLY A 565 11.37 5.61 -44.28
C GLY A 565 10.11 5.48 -43.42
N PRO A 566 8.94 5.32 -44.07
CA PRO A 566 7.63 5.35 -43.41
C PRO A 566 7.31 4.10 -42.59
N VAL A 567 8.11 3.03 -42.73
CA VAL A 567 8.06 1.83 -41.90
C VAL A 567 9.46 1.61 -41.35
N MET A 568 9.62 1.74 -40.04
CA MET A 568 10.92 1.51 -39.39
C MET A 568 10.79 0.63 -38.17
N LEU A 569 11.81 -0.18 -37.94
CA LEU A 569 11.92 -1.05 -36.78
C LEU A 569 12.76 -0.36 -35.72
N LEU A 570 12.19 -0.17 -34.55
CA LEU A 570 12.88 0.21 -33.32
C LEU A 570 12.89 -0.96 -32.35
N LYS A 571 13.89 -0.97 -31.48
CA LYS A 571 13.95 -1.85 -30.32
C LYS A 571 13.83 -0.98 -29.08
N LEU A 572 12.65 -0.89 -28.47
CA LEU A 572 12.46 -0.08 -27.27
C LEU A 572 12.80 -0.96 -26.06
N GLY A 573 13.99 -0.75 -25.48
CA GLY A 573 14.61 -1.70 -24.56
C GLY A 573 14.93 -3.01 -25.28
N THR A 574 14.17 -4.05 -24.97
CA THR A 574 14.26 -5.37 -25.59
C THR A 574 13.11 -5.67 -26.54
N VAL A 575 12.07 -4.82 -26.58
CA VAL A 575 10.83 -5.07 -27.30
C VAL A 575 10.90 -4.54 -28.75
N PRO A 576 10.72 -5.41 -29.76
CA PRO A 576 10.65 -4.98 -31.15
C PRO A 576 9.37 -4.16 -31.37
N THR A 577 9.53 -2.97 -31.93
CA THR A 577 8.48 -1.98 -32.14
C THR A 577 8.58 -1.42 -33.54
N VAL A 578 7.55 -1.60 -34.35
CA VAL A 578 7.44 -1.02 -35.69
C VAL A 578 6.67 0.29 -35.60
N ILE A 579 7.23 1.32 -36.22
CA ILE A 579 6.63 2.63 -36.35
C ILE A 579 6.19 2.82 -37.79
N VAL A 580 4.92 3.19 -37.95
CA VAL A 580 4.27 3.47 -39.22
C VAL A 580 3.99 4.98 -39.29
N SER A 581 4.40 5.65 -40.37
CA SER A 581 4.40 7.13 -40.44
C SER A 581 3.91 7.72 -41.76
N SER A 582 3.30 6.94 -42.65
CA SER A 582 2.60 7.46 -43.84
C SER A 582 1.16 6.98 -43.91
N SER A 583 0.31 7.70 -44.64
CA SER A 583 -1.10 7.34 -44.85
C SER A 583 -1.24 5.95 -45.47
N ASP A 584 -0.44 5.60 -46.48
CA ASP A 584 -0.49 4.29 -47.12
C ASP A 584 -0.06 3.15 -46.18
N THR A 585 1.00 3.35 -45.40
CA THR A 585 1.48 2.32 -44.47
C THR A 585 0.51 2.16 -43.28
N ALA A 586 -0.13 3.25 -42.84
CA ALA A 586 -1.23 3.19 -41.87
C ALA A 586 -2.45 2.44 -42.44
N ARG A 587 -2.80 2.66 -43.72
CA ARG A 587 -3.85 1.90 -44.42
C ARG A 587 -3.53 0.41 -44.49
N GLN A 588 -2.29 0.04 -44.80
CA GLN A 588 -1.87 -1.35 -44.79
C GLN A 588 -2.03 -1.96 -43.39
N ALA A 589 -1.53 -1.32 -42.34
CA ALA A 589 -1.60 -1.83 -40.97
C ALA A 589 -3.04 -1.87 -40.39
N LEU A 590 -3.83 -0.82 -40.60
CA LEU A 590 -5.11 -0.62 -39.92
C LEU A 590 -6.34 -1.05 -40.75
N LYS A 591 -6.17 -1.40 -42.03
CA LYS A 591 -7.26 -1.87 -42.90
C LYS A 591 -6.94 -3.18 -43.58
N VAL A 592 -5.81 -3.27 -44.30
CA VAL A 592 -5.45 -4.48 -45.05
C VAL A 592 -5.09 -5.63 -44.10
N TYR A 593 -4.22 -5.36 -43.13
CA TYR A 593 -3.71 -6.33 -42.17
C TYR A 593 -4.22 -6.07 -40.75
N ASP A 594 -5.36 -5.37 -40.61
CA ASP A 594 -5.91 -4.98 -39.31
C ASP A 594 -6.03 -6.18 -38.37
N LEU A 595 -6.58 -7.31 -38.85
CA LEU A 595 -6.73 -8.52 -38.04
C LEU A 595 -5.38 -9.14 -37.63
N HIS A 596 -4.30 -8.92 -38.38
CA HIS A 596 -2.98 -9.44 -38.03
C HIS A 596 -2.35 -8.66 -36.88
N CYS A 597 -2.77 -7.42 -36.62
CA CYS A 597 -2.14 -6.56 -35.63
C CYS A 597 -3.13 -5.74 -34.79
N CYS A 598 -4.39 -6.15 -34.62
CA CYS A 598 -5.37 -5.41 -33.82
C CYS A 598 -5.41 -5.78 -32.33
N SER A 599 -4.48 -6.57 -31.81
CA SER A 599 -4.37 -6.82 -30.37
C SER A 599 -3.68 -5.68 -29.64
N ARG A 600 -3.65 -5.75 -28.31
CA ARG A 600 -2.97 -4.80 -27.43
C ARG A 600 -1.82 -5.49 -26.69
N PRO A 601 -0.67 -4.83 -26.52
CA PRO A 601 0.40 -5.37 -25.71
C PRO A 601 0.03 -5.31 -24.22
N GLY A 602 0.54 -6.25 -23.43
CA GLY A 602 0.41 -6.20 -21.99
C GLY A 602 1.29 -5.10 -21.41
N LEU A 603 0.68 -3.97 -21.06
CA LEU A 603 1.35 -2.80 -20.45
C LEU A 603 0.99 -2.68 -18.98
N ALA A 604 1.97 -2.36 -18.14
CA ALA A 604 1.79 -2.33 -16.70
C ALA A 604 0.74 -1.31 -16.23
N GLY A 605 0.70 -0.12 -16.84
CA GLY A 605 -0.25 0.96 -16.51
C GLY A 605 -1.70 0.52 -16.71
N PRO A 606 -2.07 0.21 -17.96
CA PRO A 606 -3.36 -0.37 -18.27
C PRO A 606 -3.71 -1.59 -17.43
N ARG A 607 -2.79 -2.55 -17.24
CA ARG A 607 -3.08 -3.77 -16.46
C ARG A 607 -3.69 -3.46 -15.10
N GLU A 608 -3.08 -2.53 -14.37
CA GLU A 608 -3.47 -2.21 -13.01
C GLU A 608 -4.76 -1.38 -12.97
N LEU A 609 -4.90 -0.38 -13.84
CA LEU A 609 -6.06 0.54 -13.83
C LEU A 609 -7.31 -0.04 -14.51
N SER A 610 -7.15 -1.02 -15.40
CA SER A 610 -8.25 -1.64 -16.17
C SER A 610 -8.71 -2.99 -15.60
N TYR A 611 -8.43 -3.27 -14.33
CA TYR A 611 -8.81 -4.53 -13.67
C TYR A 611 -8.28 -5.76 -14.41
N ASN A 612 -6.99 -5.73 -14.80
CA ASN A 612 -6.33 -6.76 -15.59
C ASN A 612 -6.91 -6.91 -17.01
N TYR A 613 -7.08 -5.78 -17.71
CA TYR A 613 -7.53 -5.69 -19.09
C TYR A 613 -8.97 -6.18 -19.30
N LEU A 614 -9.86 -5.70 -18.44
CA LEU A 614 -11.31 -5.87 -18.57
C LEU A 614 -11.98 -4.63 -19.21
N ASP A 615 -11.19 -3.73 -19.80
CA ASP A 615 -11.67 -2.50 -20.43
C ASP A 615 -11.89 -2.67 -21.95
N ILE A 616 -12.21 -1.60 -22.66
CA ILE A 616 -12.46 -1.60 -24.11
C ILE A 616 -11.18 -1.24 -24.88
N ALA A 617 -10.33 -0.39 -24.31
CA ALA A 617 -9.19 0.22 -24.99
C ALA A 617 -7.95 -0.67 -24.99
N PHE A 618 -7.61 -1.30 -23.86
CA PHE A 618 -6.35 -2.01 -23.65
C PHE A 618 -6.46 -3.55 -23.63
N SER A 619 -7.68 -4.09 -23.63
CA SER A 619 -7.91 -5.54 -23.71
C SER A 619 -7.33 -6.18 -24.98
N PRO A 620 -6.69 -7.36 -24.88
CA PRO A 620 -6.26 -8.15 -26.04
C PRO A 620 -7.40 -8.41 -27.04
N TYR A 621 -7.07 -8.75 -28.29
CA TYR A 621 -8.11 -9.04 -29.27
C TYR A 621 -8.55 -10.51 -29.17
N ASP A 622 -9.74 -10.73 -28.64
CA ASP A 622 -10.40 -12.03 -28.51
C ASP A 622 -11.93 -11.88 -28.57
N ASP A 623 -12.67 -12.95 -28.28
CA ASP A 623 -14.15 -12.92 -28.28
C ASP A 623 -14.71 -12.04 -27.16
N TYR A 624 -14.04 -11.99 -26.00
CA TYR A 624 -14.39 -11.05 -24.92
C TYR A 624 -14.34 -9.60 -25.42
N TRP A 625 -13.25 -9.19 -26.07
CA TRP A 625 -13.12 -7.82 -26.56
C TRP A 625 -14.19 -7.48 -27.61
N LYS A 626 -14.57 -8.42 -28.48
CA LYS A 626 -15.63 -8.19 -29.48
C LYS A 626 -16.96 -7.89 -28.81
N GLU A 627 -17.32 -8.65 -27.79
CA GLU A 627 -18.59 -8.48 -27.06
C GLU A 627 -18.58 -7.20 -26.21
N VAL A 628 -17.52 -6.92 -25.45
CA VAL A 628 -17.46 -5.67 -24.64
C VAL A 628 -17.47 -4.44 -25.54
N ARG A 629 -16.82 -4.51 -26.70
CA ARG A 629 -16.84 -3.44 -27.71
C ARG A 629 -18.23 -3.25 -28.30
N LYS A 630 -18.92 -4.33 -28.65
CA LYS A 630 -20.29 -4.31 -29.19
C LYS A 630 -21.26 -3.72 -28.16
N LEU A 631 -21.22 -4.21 -26.93
CA LEU A 631 -22.02 -3.71 -25.81
C LEU A 631 -21.81 -2.21 -25.64
N ALA A 632 -20.58 -1.74 -25.51
CA ALA A 632 -20.30 -0.32 -25.30
C ALA A 632 -20.81 0.56 -26.46
N VAL A 633 -20.64 0.12 -27.71
CA VAL A 633 -21.13 0.88 -28.89
C VAL A 633 -22.65 0.91 -28.95
N GLN A 634 -23.33 -0.17 -28.59
CA GLN A 634 -24.80 -0.26 -28.65
C GLN A 634 -25.46 0.47 -27.47
N GLU A 635 -24.94 0.25 -26.26
CA GLU A 635 -25.61 0.65 -25.03
C GLU A 635 -25.16 2.01 -24.50
N LEU A 636 -23.91 2.43 -24.77
CA LEU A 636 -23.35 3.68 -24.24
C LEU A 636 -23.11 4.74 -25.33
N PHE A 637 -22.55 4.33 -26.48
CA PHE A 637 -22.09 5.26 -27.51
C PHE A 637 -22.96 5.29 -28.77
N SER A 638 -24.18 4.74 -28.70
CA SER A 638 -25.11 4.78 -29.83
C SER A 638 -25.63 6.20 -30.07
N THR A 639 -26.06 6.47 -31.30
CA THR A 639 -26.67 7.76 -31.67
C THR A 639 -27.83 8.11 -30.73
N LYS A 640 -28.66 7.12 -30.37
CA LYS A 640 -29.76 7.27 -29.40
C LYS A 640 -29.24 7.81 -28.06
N GLN A 641 -28.19 7.22 -27.50
CA GLN A 641 -27.64 7.65 -26.21
C GLN A 641 -27.02 9.05 -26.29
N VAL A 642 -26.33 9.36 -27.38
CA VAL A 642 -25.77 10.70 -27.59
C VAL A 642 -26.86 11.77 -27.64
N HIS A 643 -28.03 11.47 -28.21
CA HIS A 643 -29.19 12.37 -28.15
C HIS A 643 -29.81 12.43 -26.74
N LEU A 644 -29.86 11.33 -25.99
CA LEU A 644 -30.37 11.32 -24.61
C LEU A 644 -29.55 12.21 -23.67
N ILE A 645 -28.24 12.30 -23.86
CA ILE A 645 -27.37 13.20 -23.08
C ILE A 645 -27.33 14.64 -23.61
N GLN A 646 -28.00 14.96 -24.71
CA GLN A 646 -28.01 16.31 -25.30
C GLN A 646 -28.55 17.39 -24.32
N PRO A 647 -29.61 17.15 -23.53
CA PRO A 647 -30.06 18.11 -22.52
C PRO A 647 -28.98 18.46 -21.49
N ILE A 648 -28.13 17.49 -21.12
CA ILE A 648 -26.98 17.72 -20.22
C ILE A 648 -25.98 18.66 -20.90
N LYS A 649 -25.62 18.39 -22.17
CA LYS A 649 -24.72 19.27 -22.95
C LYS A 649 -25.27 20.68 -23.05
N ASP A 650 -26.56 20.83 -23.35
CA ASP A 650 -27.24 22.13 -23.45
C ASP A 650 -27.16 22.92 -22.15
N GLU A 651 -27.40 22.28 -21.01
CA GLU A 651 -27.36 22.92 -19.70
C GLU A 651 -25.93 23.34 -19.31
N GLU A 652 -24.95 22.45 -19.47
CA GLU A 652 -23.56 22.72 -19.10
C GLU A 652 -22.92 23.77 -20.02
N VAL A 653 -23.20 23.74 -21.32
CA VAL A 653 -22.74 24.78 -22.25
C VAL A 653 -23.42 26.12 -21.93
N LYS A 654 -24.69 26.14 -21.53
CA LYS A 654 -25.34 27.37 -21.10
C LYS A 654 -24.68 27.96 -19.85
N LYS A 655 -24.43 27.14 -18.81
CA LYS A 655 -23.70 27.59 -17.60
C LYS A 655 -22.35 28.18 -17.96
N LEU A 656 -21.65 27.54 -18.91
CA LEU A 656 -20.38 28.04 -19.40
C LEU A 656 -20.51 29.40 -20.09
N ILE A 657 -21.47 29.55 -21.00
CA ILE A 657 -21.74 30.83 -21.68
C ILE A 657 -22.04 31.93 -20.65
N ASP A 658 -22.88 31.64 -19.66
CA ASP A 658 -23.24 32.61 -18.61
C ASP A 658 -22.00 33.04 -17.79
N SER A 659 -21.12 32.10 -17.46
CA SER A 659 -19.84 32.35 -16.76
C SER A 659 -18.87 33.20 -17.61
N ILE A 660 -18.72 32.89 -18.90
CA ILE A 660 -17.88 33.67 -19.82
C ILE A 660 -18.48 35.06 -20.04
N ALA A 661 -19.81 35.20 -20.08
CA ALA A 661 -20.48 36.50 -20.23
C ALA A 661 -20.24 37.43 -19.04
N LEU A 662 -20.11 36.88 -17.82
CA LEU A 662 -19.67 37.66 -16.66
C LEU A 662 -18.24 38.17 -16.85
N SER A 663 -17.34 37.31 -17.31
CA SER A 663 -15.95 37.68 -17.60
C SER A 663 -15.85 38.74 -18.71
N ALA A 664 -16.70 38.62 -19.74
CA ALA A 664 -16.80 39.60 -20.82
C ALA A 664 -17.27 40.97 -20.33
N THR A 665 -18.21 41.00 -19.39
CA THR A 665 -18.69 42.25 -18.77
C THR A 665 -17.59 42.91 -17.92
N GLN A 666 -16.77 42.09 -17.25
CA GLN A 666 -15.64 42.52 -16.43
C GLN A 666 -14.37 42.80 -17.24
N LYS A 667 -14.35 42.47 -18.54
CA LYS A 667 -13.17 42.51 -19.41
C LYS A 667 -11.98 41.71 -18.85
N THR A 668 -12.26 40.59 -18.20
CA THR A 668 -11.24 39.71 -17.62
C THR A 668 -10.89 38.57 -18.58
N SER A 669 -9.62 38.17 -18.60
CA SER A 669 -9.15 37.03 -19.39
C SER A 669 -9.69 35.71 -18.82
N VAL A 670 -10.07 34.80 -19.69
CA VAL A 670 -10.53 33.45 -19.36
C VAL A 670 -9.47 32.43 -19.77
N ASN A 671 -9.18 31.48 -18.88
CA ASN A 671 -8.32 30.34 -19.17
C ASN A 671 -9.13 29.23 -19.86
N LEU A 672 -8.96 29.13 -21.18
CA LEU A 672 -9.72 28.19 -21.99
C LEU A 672 -9.38 26.71 -21.73
N ASN A 673 -8.18 26.41 -21.21
CA ASN A 673 -7.80 25.04 -20.87
C ASN A 673 -8.67 24.54 -19.71
N LYS A 674 -8.68 25.30 -18.61
CA LYS A 674 -9.49 24.98 -17.42
C LYS A 674 -10.97 25.01 -17.73
N THR A 675 -11.40 25.97 -18.54
CA THR A 675 -12.79 26.14 -18.94
C THR A 675 -13.32 24.95 -19.74
N PHE A 676 -12.61 24.53 -20.79
CA PHE A 676 -13.04 23.39 -21.59
C PHE A 676 -12.91 22.07 -20.83
N LEU A 677 -11.89 21.92 -20.00
CA LEU A 677 -11.76 20.77 -19.10
C LEU A 677 -12.98 20.68 -18.17
N ALA A 678 -13.33 21.77 -17.48
CA ALA A 678 -14.51 21.81 -16.61
C ALA A 678 -15.81 21.44 -17.33
N LEU A 679 -16.02 21.96 -18.55
CA LEU A 679 -17.18 21.61 -19.36
C LEU A 679 -17.24 20.10 -19.64
N THR A 680 -16.13 19.52 -20.10
CA THR A 680 -16.09 18.08 -20.42
C THR A 680 -16.23 17.20 -19.19
N VAL A 681 -15.62 17.59 -18.06
CA VAL A 681 -15.81 16.93 -16.75
C VAL A 681 -17.30 16.93 -16.38
N SER A 682 -17.97 18.09 -16.39
CA SER A 682 -19.39 18.16 -16.02
C SER A 682 -20.27 17.32 -16.91
N VAL A 683 -20.09 17.39 -18.24
CA VAL A 683 -20.89 16.62 -19.19
C VAL A 683 -20.66 15.11 -19.02
N VAL A 684 -19.39 14.65 -18.97
CA VAL A 684 -19.07 13.22 -18.85
C VAL A 684 -19.52 12.69 -17.50
N CYS A 685 -19.30 13.43 -16.41
CA CYS A 685 -19.69 12.99 -15.08
C CYS A 685 -21.21 12.86 -14.91
N ARG A 686 -21.98 13.84 -15.43
CA ARG A 686 -23.45 13.77 -15.40
C ARG A 686 -23.98 12.67 -16.32
N ALA A 687 -23.42 12.52 -17.52
CA ALA A 687 -23.83 11.48 -18.46
C ALA A 687 -23.50 10.06 -17.96
N SER A 688 -22.39 9.91 -17.24
CA SER A 688 -21.88 8.59 -16.85
C SER A 688 -22.32 8.16 -15.46
N PHE A 689 -22.41 9.09 -14.50
CA PHE A 689 -22.63 8.77 -13.09
C PHE A 689 -23.75 9.60 -12.44
N GLY A 690 -24.55 10.35 -13.22
CA GLY A 690 -25.71 11.07 -12.70
C GLY A 690 -25.43 12.18 -11.69
N VAL A 691 -24.16 12.54 -11.47
CA VAL A 691 -23.75 13.54 -10.46
C VAL A 691 -23.15 14.79 -11.09
N SER A 692 -23.46 15.93 -10.49
CA SER A 692 -22.71 17.17 -10.68
C SER A 692 -21.68 17.31 -9.57
N PHE A 693 -20.42 17.60 -9.90
CA PHE A 693 -19.37 17.83 -8.89
C PHE A 693 -19.33 19.28 -8.39
N GLU A 694 -20.12 20.20 -8.97
CA GLU A 694 -20.34 21.53 -8.40
C GLU A 694 -21.09 21.45 -7.07
N GLY A 695 -20.42 21.79 -5.97
CA GLY A 695 -21.03 21.89 -4.64
C GLY A 695 -21.24 20.57 -3.89
N THR A 696 -20.65 19.45 -4.34
CA THR A 696 -20.71 18.16 -3.63
C THR A 696 -19.56 17.96 -2.64
N VAL A 697 -19.69 16.96 -1.75
CA VAL A 697 -18.75 16.59 -0.67
C VAL A 697 -17.34 16.24 -1.19
N LEU A 698 -17.19 15.95 -2.48
CA LEU A 698 -15.90 15.80 -3.16
C LEU A 698 -15.49 17.15 -3.75
N SER A 699 -14.62 17.89 -3.05
CA SER A 699 -14.02 19.13 -3.57
C SER A 699 -13.44 18.92 -4.99
N ASN A 700 -13.82 19.75 -5.97
CA ASN A 700 -13.40 19.69 -7.39
C ASN A 700 -11.90 19.38 -7.59
N ASP A 701 -11.03 19.92 -6.73
CA ASP A 701 -9.59 19.72 -6.81
C ASP A 701 -9.13 18.28 -6.55
N LYS A 702 -9.82 17.54 -5.67
CA LYS A 702 -9.50 16.14 -5.38
C LYS A 702 -9.85 15.23 -6.56
N PHE A 703 -11.00 15.47 -7.19
CA PHE A 703 -11.42 14.73 -8.38
C PHE A 703 -10.50 15.00 -9.58
N ASN A 704 -10.19 16.28 -9.84
CA ASN A 704 -9.26 16.64 -10.92
C ASN A 704 -7.87 16.03 -10.70
N LYS A 705 -7.40 15.96 -9.45
CA LYS A 705 -6.14 15.28 -9.10
C LYS A 705 -6.22 13.77 -9.34
N LEU A 706 -7.35 13.13 -9.02
CA LEU A 706 -7.59 11.70 -9.28
C LEU A 706 -7.50 11.39 -10.78
N VAL A 707 -8.24 12.12 -11.61
CA VAL A 707 -8.28 11.93 -13.07
C VAL A 707 -6.90 12.16 -13.68
N ARG A 708 -6.21 13.25 -13.30
CA ARG A 708 -4.85 13.55 -13.80
C ARG A 708 -3.85 12.46 -13.45
N GLU A 709 -3.85 12.02 -12.18
CA GLU A 709 -2.96 10.95 -11.73
C GLU A 709 -3.19 9.65 -12.52
N ALA A 710 -4.45 9.30 -12.77
CA ALA A 710 -4.80 8.12 -13.55
C ALA A 710 -4.32 8.18 -15.00
N LEU A 711 -4.51 9.31 -15.67
CA LEU A 711 -4.05 9.52 -17.04
C LEU A 711 -2.52 9.47 -17.15
N GLU A 712 -1.81 10.06 -16.18
CA GLU A 712 -0.36 9.94 -16.10
C GLU A 712 0.08 8.48 -15.92
N MET A 713 -0.64 7.68 -15.12
CA MET A 713 -0.30 6.27 -14.91
C MET A 713 -0.62 5.38 -16.12
N LEU A 714 -1.70 5.65 -16.85
CA LEU A 714 -2.01 4.98 -18.13
C LEU A 714 -0.95 5.28 -19.19
N GLY A 715 -0.43 6.51 -19.23
CA GLY A 715 0.58 6.96 -20.19
C GLY A 715 2.04 6.78 -19.74
N SER A 716 2.27 6.24 -18.55
CA SER A 716 3.60 6.22 -17.94
C SER A 716 4.58 5.31 -18.69
N PHE A 717 5.81 5.80 -18.92
CA PHE A 717 6.90 5.02 -19.50
C PHE A 717 7.47 4.05 -18.47
N SER A 718 6.84 2.88 -18.33
CA SER A 718 7.28 1.83 -17.41
C SER A 718 8.42 1.02 -18.02
N ALA A 719 9.52 0.88 -17.30
CA ALA A 719 10.65 0.06 -17.71
C ALA A 719 10.26 -1.42 -17.87
N SER A 720 9.29 -1.93 -17.10
CA SER A 720 8.72 -3.28 -17.29
C SER A 720 8.10 -3.47 -18.67
N ASP A 721 7.58 -2.40 -19.29
CA ASP A 721 7.03 -2.45 -20.62
C ASP A 721 8.11 -2.60 -21.70
N PHE A 722 9.36 -2.23 -21.43
CA PHE A 722 10.46 -2.26 -22.41
C PHE A 722 11.50 -3.34 -22.11
N ILE A 723 11.62 -3.76 -20.86
CA ILE A 723 12.59 -4.77 -20.39
C ILE A 723 11.83 -5.80 -19.54
N PRO A 724 11.11 -6.76 -20.16
CA PRO A 724 10.12 -7.57 -19.45
C PRO A 724 10.64 -8.35 -18.23
N TYR A 725 11.90 -8.77 -18.23
CA TYR A 725 12.45 -9.60 -17.15
C TYR A 725 12.93 -8.81 -15.92
N VAL A 726 13.40 -7.58 -16.10
CA VAL A 726 14.04 -6.78 -15.03
C VAL A 726 13.52 -5.36 -14.93
N GLY A 727 12.69 -4.91 -15.87
CA GLY A 727 12.14 -3.56 -15.90
C GLY A 727 11.19 -3.27 -14.74
N TRP A 728 10.52 -4.29 -14.21
CA TRP A 728 9.72 -4.15 -12.99
C TRP A 728 10.57 -3.70 -11.80
N ILE A 729 11.85 -4.09 -11.74
CA ILE A 729 12.79 -3.64 -10.71
C ILE A 729 13.04 -2.14 -10.85
N ILE A 730 13.14 -1.63 -12.08
CA ILE A 730 13.34 -0.20 -12.35
C ILE A 730 12.06 0.58 -12.01
N ASP A 731 10.88 0.07 -12.37
CA ASP A 731 9.59 0.70 -12.02
C ASP A 731 9.36 0.73 -10.52
N TRP A 732 9.75 -0.34 -9.83
CA TRP A 732 9.73 -0.43 -8.39
C TRP A 732 10.76 0.53 -7.77
N PHE A 733 11.96 0.64 -8.35
CA PHE A 733 13.02 1.54 -7.88
C PHE A 733 12.67 3.02 -8.02
N THR A 734 12.06 3.39 -9.14
CA THR A 734 11.62 4.76 -9.44
C THR A 734 10.37 5.17 -8.65
N GLY A 735 9.71 4.22 -7.97
CA GLY A 735 8.44 4.44 -7.27
C GLY A 735 7.23 4.48 -8.21
N LEU A 736 7.43 4.29 -9.52
CA LEU A 736 6.36 4.31 -10.52
C LEU A 736 5.34 3.18 -10.28
N GLN A 737 5.79 2.01 -9.82
CA GLN A 737 4.88 0.92 -9.44
C GLN A 737 3.95 1.31 -8.29
N ALA A 738 4.48 1.85 -7.19
CA ALA A 738 3.67 2.25 -6.03
C ALA A 738 2.70 3.41 -6.38
N ARG A 739 3.15 4.35 -7.22
CA ARG A 739 2.33 5.45 -7.74
C ARG A 739 1.13 4.91 -8.55
N ARG A 740 1.37 3.91 -9.40
CA ARG A 740 0.34 3.22 -10.19
C ARG A 740 -0.66 2.46 -9.31
N GLU A 741 -0.20 1.68 -8.35
CA GLU A 741 -1.05 0.92 -7.40
C GLU A 741 -1.90 1.85 -6.52
N LYS A 742 -1.34 2.99 -6.10
CA LYS A 742 -2.10 4.04 -5.40
C LYS A 742 -3.19 4.62 -6.30
N SER A 743 -2.86 4.98 -7.54
CA SER A 743 -3.83 5.52 -8.50
C SER A 743 -4.97 4.55 -8.80
N ALA A 744 -4.65 3.26 -8.96
CA ALA A 744 -5.65 2.21 -9.15
C ALA A 744 -6.59 2.06 -7.94
N ARG A 745 -6.06 2.06 -6.71
CA ARG A 745 -6.88 2.03 -5.48
C ARG A 745 -7.78 3.26 -5.33
N ASP A 746 -7.26 4.45 -5.60
CA ASP A 746 -8.02 5.69 -5.49
C ASP A 746 -9.18 5.72 -6.52
N LEU A 747 -8.94 5.21 -7.74
CA LEU A 747 -9.97 5.06 -8.77
C LEU A 747 -11.00 3.99 -8.41
N ASP A 748 -10.55 2.83 -7.92
CA ASP A 748 -11.45 1.74 -7.49
C ASP A 748 -12.40 2.22 -6.39
N ALA A 749 -11.88 2.94 -5.40
CA ALA A 749 -12.70 3.55 -4.34
C ALA A 749 -13.74 4.55 -4.90
N PHE A 750 -13.36 5.36 -5.89
CA PHE A 750 -14.28 6.26 -6.57
C PHE A 750 -15.39 5.50 -7.30
N TYR A 751 -15.06 4.48 -8.10
CA TYR A 751 -16.08 3.72 -8.82
C TYR A 751 -16.98 2.93 -7.88
N GLU A 752 -16.44 2.36 -6.81
CA GLU A 752 -17.25 1.68 -5.79
C GLU A 752 -18.26 2.63 -5.15
N GLN A 753 -17.82 3.84 -4.78
CA GLN A 753 -18.72 4.86 -4.25
C GLN A 753 -19.82 5.21 -5.26
N MET A 754 -19.48 5.40 -6.54
CA MET A 754 -20.47 5.74 -7.57
C MET A 754 -21.45 4.60 -7.81
N ILE A 755 -20.99 3.35 -7.89
CA ILE A 755 -21.88 2.19 -8.10
C ILE A 755 -22.81 1.98 -6.89
N ASP A 756 -22.31 2.18 -5.68
CA ASP A 756 -23.12 2.06 -4.45
C ASP A 756 -24.20 3.13 -4.32
N LEU A 757 -23.96 4.34 -4.84
CA LEU A 757 -24.97 5.40 -4.90
C LEU A 757 -26.15 5.01 -5.80
N HIS A 758 -25.85 4.46 -6.99
CA HIS A 758 -26.88 4.03 -7.95
C HIS A 758 -27.61 2.78 -7.48
N SER A 759 -26.92 1.84 -6.82
CA SER A 759 -27.53 0.61 -6.29
C SER A 759 -28.60 0.87 -5.21
N LYS A 760 -28.61 2.07 -4.61
CA LYS A 760 -29.56 2.47 -3.55
C LYS A 760 -30.70 3.36 -4.03
N GLN A 761 -30.66 3.84 -5.27
CA GLN A 761 -31.64 4.76 -5.83
C GLN A 761 -32.39 4.09 -6.98
N GLU A 762 -33.71 3.90 -6.83
CA GLU A 762 -34.55 3.51 -7.96
C GLU A 762 -34.88 4.76 -8.79
N LYS A 763 -34.43 4.79 -10.06
CA LYS A 763 -34.75 5.84 -11.02
C LYS A 763 -35.88 5.42 -11.95
N GLU A 764 -36.66 6.39 -12.42
CA GLU A 764 -37.68 6.16 -13.45
C GLU A 764 -37.03 5.80 -14.79
N LYS A 765 -37.64 4.85 -15.50
CA LYS A 765 -37.18 4.35 -16.80
C LYS A 765 -37.07 5.50 -17.81
N GLY A 766 -35.87 5.72 -18.37
CA GLY A 766 -35.58 6.86 -19.26
C GLY A 766 -34.84 8.03 -18.61
N SER A 767 -34.53 7.97 -17.31
CA SER A 767 -33.61 8.90 -16.62
C SER A 767 -32.27 8.26 -16.24
N GLU A 768 -31.97 7.11 -16.84
CA GLU A 768 -30.81 6.27 -16.56
C GLU A 768 -29.51 6.88 -17.12
N ASP A 769 -28.45 6.88 -16.32
CA ASP A 769 -27.09 7.17 -16.78
C ASP A 769 -26.32 5.89 -17.12
N PHE A 770 -25.06 6.00 -17.53
CA PHE A 770 -24.29 4.84 -17.97
C PHE A 770 -24.06 3.81 -16.84
N VAL A 771 -23.98 4.21 -15.58
CA VAL A 771 -23.90 3.26 -14.46
C VAL A 771 -25.20 2.46 -14.36
N ASP A 772 -26.35 3.14 -14.45
CA ASP A 772 -27.67 2.48 -14.40
C ASP A 772 -27.85 1.46 -15.54
N LEU A 773 -27.45 1.84 -16.76
CA LEU A 773 -27.50 0.95 -17.93
C LEU A 773 -26.62 -0.29 -17.73
N LEU A 774 -25.39 -0.11 -17.26
CA LEU A 774 -24.45 -1.21 -17.03
C LEU A 774 -24.90 -2.12 -15.87
N LEU A 775 -25.46 -1.57 -14.80
CA LEU A 775 -26.04 -2.35 -13.70
C LEU A 775 -27.28 -3.12 -14.14
N THR A 776 -28.07 -2.58 -15.07
CA THR A 776 -29.21 -3.29 -15.66
C THR A 776 -28.74 -4.49 -16.48
N LEU A 777 -27.71 -4.31 -17.31
CA LEU A 777 -27.11 -5.40 -18.08
C LEU A 777 -26.46 -6.47 -17.18
N GLU A 778 -25.91 -6.08 -16.02
CA GLU A 778 -25.39 -7.03 -15.03
C GLU A 778 -26.52 -7.85 -14.39
N LYS A 779 -27.65 -7.22 -14.05
CA LYS A 779 -28.86 -7.91 -13.56
C LYS A 779 -29.48 -8.84 -14.60
N GLU A 780 -29.40 -8.48 -15.88
CA GLU A 780 -29.85 -9.30 -17.01
C GLU A 780 -28.83 -10.41 -17.39
N GLU A 781 -27.73 -10.52 -16.64
CA GLU A 781 -26.67 -11.50 -16.85
C GLU A 781 -26.05 -11.45 -18.26
N ALA A 782 -25.87 -10.23 -18.80
CA ALA A 782 -25.25 -10.03 -20.11
C ALA A 782 -23.91 -10.77 -20.21
N VAL A 783 -23.67 -11.43 -21.35
CA VAL A 783 -22.48 -12.27 -21.56
C VAL A 783 -21.40 -11.49 -22.31
N LEU A 784 -20.16 -11.57 -21.83
CA LEU A 784 -18.95 -11.02 -22.44
C LEU A 784 -17.98 -12.16 -22.76
N GLY A 785 -17.97 -12.63 -24.00
CA GLY A 785 -17.19 -13.81 -24.40
C GLY A 785 -17.71 -15.07 -23.71
N ASN A 786 -16.90 -15.66 -22.81
CA ASN A 786 -17.28 -16.85 -22.04
C ASN A 786 -17.74 -16.53 -20.61
N ASP A 787 -17.66 -15.26 -20.18
CA ASP A 787 -17.94 -14.83 -18.81
C ASP A 787 -19.17 -13.92 -18.77
N LYS A 788 -19.80 -13.81 -17.59
CA LYS A 788 -20.88 -12.84 -17.35
C LYS A 788 -20.30 -11.44 -17.10
N LEU A 789 -21.06 -10.40 -17.45
CA LEU A 789 -20.77 -9.03 -17.02
C LEU A 789 -20.70 -9.00 -15.48
N THR A 790 -19.66 -8.37 -14.95
CA THR A 790 -19.42 -8.29 -13.50
C THR A 790 -19.14 -6.85 -13.12
N ARG A 791 -19.25 -6.53 -11.83
CA ARG A 791 -18.83 -5.25 -11.27
C ARG A 791 -17.44 -4.80 -11.72
N ASN A 792 -16.44 -5.69 -11.82
CA ASN A 792 -15.11 -5.31 -12.31
C ASN A 792 -15.11 -4.95 -13.81
N HIS A 793 -15.91 -5.65 -14.64
CA HIS A 793 -16.12 -5.26 -16.02
C HIS A 793 -16.76 -3.87 -16.13
N ILE A 794 -17.78 -3.59 -15.30
CA ILE A 794 -18.43 -2.26 -15.24
C ILE A 794 -17.42 -1.17 -14.88
N LYS A 795 -16.64 -1.37 -13.81
CA LYS A 795 -15.62 -0.39 -13.40
C LYS A 795 -14.57 -0.14 -14.50
N ALA A 796 -14.13 -1.18 -15.19
CA ALA A 796 -13.17 -1.06 -16.29
C ALA A 796 -13.74 -0.28 -17.49
N ILE A 797 -15.02 -0.50 -17.84
CA ILE A 797 -15.73 0.26 -18.87
C ILE A 797 -15.88 1.73 -18.45
N LEU A 798 -16.32 1.99 -17.21
CA LEU A 798 -16.46 3.34 -16.66
C LEU A 798 -15.11 4.08 -16.59
N MET A 799 -14.01 3.36 -16.37
CA MET A 799 -12.66 3.93 -16.45
C MET A 799 -12.35 4.47 -17.85
N ASN A 800 -12.68 3.72 -18.91
CA ASN A 800 -12.49 4.22 -20.27
C ASN A 800 -13.39 5.44 -20.54
N VAL A 801 -14.67 5.40 -20.14
CA VAL A 801 -15.60 6.51 -20.34
C VAL A 801 -15.09 7.79 -19.66
N LEU A 802 -14.69 7.67 -18.40
CA LEU A 802 -14.23 8.80 -17.59
C LEU A 802 -12.93 9.40 -18.17
N LEU A 803 -11.88 8.58 -18.28
CA LEU A 803 -10.54 9.09 -18.59
C LEU A 803 -10.40 9.48 -20.06
N ALA A 804 -11.00 8.73 -20.99
CA ALA A 804 -10.91 9.06 -22.42
C ALA A 804 -11.90 10.15 -22.85
N GLY A 805 -13.05 10.26 -22.16
CA GLY A 805 -14.12 11.20 -22.52
C GLY A 805 -13.83 12.66 -22.12
N ILE A 806 -13.06 12.88 -21.05
CA ILE A 806 -12.80 14.22 -20.50
C ILE A 806 -11.73 14.95 -21.33
N ASP A 807 -10.47 14.52 -21.25
CA ASP A 807 -9.34 15.28 -21.76
C ASP A 807 -9.38 15.48 -23.28
N THR A 808 -9.83 14.47 -24.04
CA THR A 808 -9.67 14.48 -25.50
C THR A 808 -10.46 15.60 -26.19
N SER A 809 -11.70 15.81 -25.76
CA SER A 809 -12.55 16.88 -26.30
C SER A 809 -12.07 18.25 -25.84
N ALA A 810 -11.66 18.38 -24.58
CA ALA A 810 -11.15 19.64 -24.02
C ALA A 810 -9.86 20.11 -24.70
N ILE A 811 -8.93 19.18 -24.94
CA ILE A 811 -7.67 19.42 -25.66
C ILE A 811 -7.96 19.89 -27.08
N THR A 812 -8.87 19.21 -27.79
CA THR A 812 -9.24 19.58 -29.17
C THR A 812 -9.82 21.00 -29.23
N MET A 813 -10.76 21.34 -28.34
CA MET A 813 -11.35 22.68 -28.29
C MET A 813 -10.29 23.75 -27.96
N THR A 814 -9.35 23.42 -27.08
CA THR A 814 -8.25 24.32 -26.71
C THR A 814 -7.30 24.59 -27.88
N TRP A 815 -6.87 23.54 -28.60
CA TRP A 815 -6.02 23.70 -29.77
C TRP A 815 -6.75 24.43 -30.91
N ALA A 816 -8.05 24.16 -31.11
CA ALA A 816 -8.86 24.89 -32.09
C ALA A 816 -8.89 26.38 -31.75
N MET A 817 -9.19 26.76 -30.50
CA MET A 817 -9.20 28.16 -30.09
C MET A 817 -7.81 28.81 -30.12
N THR A 818 -6.74 28.05 -29.85
CA THR A 818 -5.35 28.51 -29.98
C THR A 818 -5.05 28.90 -31.43
N GLU A 819 -5.37 28.01 -32.37
CA GLU A 819 -5.12 28.26 -33.79
C GLU A 819 -6.03 29.35 -34.36
N LEU A 820 -7.28 29.42 -33.90
CA LEU A 820 -8.17 30.52 -34.29
C LEU A 820 -7.66 31.87 -33.78
N ALA A 821 -7.16 31.95 -32.54
CA ALA A 821 -6.58 33.18 -31.99
C ALA A 821 -5.33 33.62 -32.76
N ARG A 822 -4.51 32.66 -33.22
CA ARG A 822 -3.35 32.92 -34.08
C ARG A 822 -3.71 33.28 -35.52
N ASN A 823 -4.93 32.92 -35.96
CA ASN A 823 -5.40 33.13 -37.32
C ASN A 823 -6.71 33.95 -37.34
N PRO A 824 -6.67 35.29 -37.07
CA PRO A 824 -7.87 36.13 -37.02
C PRO A 824 -8.74 36.08 -38.28
N ARG A 825 -8.13 35.84 -39.45
CA ARG A 825 -8.82 35.61 -40.72
C ARG A 825 -9.78 34.41 -40.62
N VAL A 826 -9.29 33.30 -40.06
CA VAL A 826 -10.06 32.06 -39.89
C VAL A 826 -11.10 32.23 -38.79
N MET A 827 -10.73 32.83 -37.65
CA MET A 827 -11.64 33.16 -36.54
C MET A 827 -12.87 33.95 -37.05
N LYS A 828 -12.64 35.06 -37.75
CA LYS A 828 -13.74 35.88 -38.28
C LYS A 828 -14.62 35.10 -39.27
N LYS A 829 -14.02 34.27 -40.12
CA LYS A 829 -14.75 33.49 -41.12
C LYS A 829 -15.64 32.42 -40.49
N VAL A 830 -15.16 31.71 -39.47
CA VAL A 830 -15.97 30.70 -38.76
C VAL A 830 -17.07 31.35 -37.92
N GLN A 831 -16.77 32.45 -37.23
CA GLN A 831 -17.79 33.22 -36.51
C GLN A 831 -18.88 33.75 -37.45
N TYR A 832 -18.48 34.28 -38.61
CA TYR A 832 -19.42 34.75 -39.63
C TYR A 832 -20.32 33.62 -40.15
N GLU A 833 -19.75 32.44 -40.47
CA GLU A 833 -20.56 31.29 -40.88
C GLU A 833 -21.62 30.94 -39.83
N ILE A 834 -21.19 30.74 -38.57
CA ILE A 834 -22.08 30.31 -37.50
C ILE A 834 -23.18 31.36 -37.28
N ARG A 835 -22.81 32.65 -37.17
CA ARG A 835 -23.77 33.74 -36.95
C ARG A 835 -24.74 33.92 -38.12
N ASN A 836 -24.26 33.81 -39.36
CA ASN A 836 -25.10 33.94 -40.55
C ASN A 836 -26.11 32.78 -40.67
N GLN A 837 -25.70 31.54 -40.38
CA GLN A 837 -26.60 30.38 -40.40
C GLN A 837 -27.61 30.38 -39.24
N MET A 838 -27.24 30.97 -38.10
CA MET A 838 -28.13 31.11 -36.95
C MET A 838 -29.17 32.23 -37.13
N GLY A 839 -28.83 33.29 -37.88
CA GLY A 839 -29.66 34.47 -38.02
C GLY A 839 -29.97 35.09 -36.65
N ASN A 840 -31.26 35.24 -36.32
CA ASN A 840 -31.71 35.83 -35.05
C ASN A 840 -31.91 34.80 -33.91
N ARG A 841 -31.59 33.52 -34.12
CA ARG A 841 -31.84 32.47 -33.13
C ARG A 841 -30.84 32.57 -31.98
N LYS A 842 -31.33 32.54 -30.74
CA LYS A 842 -30.48 32.77 -29.54
C LYS A 842 -29.71 31.54 -29.05
N LYS A 843 -30.07 30.34 -29.51
CA LYS A 843 -29.52 29.07 -29.01
C LYS A 843 -29.22 28.15 -30.19
N ILE A 844 -28.01 27.59 -30.20
CA ILE A 844 -27.59 26.55 -31.15
C ILE A 844 -28.17 25.21 -30.70
N SER A 845 -28.77 24.48 -31.62
CA SER A 845 -29.18 23.08 -31.44
C SER A 845 -28.15 22.12 -32.04
N LEU A 846 -28.23 20.83 -31.70
CA LEU A 846 -27.35 19.82 -32.31
C LEU A 846 -27.54 19.73 -33.83
N ASP A 847 -28.78 19.88 -34.32
CA ASP A 847 -29.09 19.82 -35.76
C ASP A 847 -28.50 21.01 -36.55
N ASP A 848 -28.24 22.14 -35.88
CA ASP A 848 -27.61 23.29 -36.51
C ASP A 848 -26.16 23.02 -36.88
N ILE A 849 -25.46 22.17 -36.11
CA ILE A 849 -24.04 21.85 -36.32
C ILE A 849 -23.79 21.26 -37.71
N ASP A 850 -24.74 20.50 -38.25
CA ASP A 850 -24.60 19.91 -39.56
C ASP A 850 -24.47 20.92 -40.70
N HIS A 851 -24.89 22.15 -40.45
CA HIS A 851 -24.83 23.26 -41.39
C HIS A 851 -23.53 24.09 -41.26
N PHE A 852 -22.76 23.95 -40.17
CA PHE A 852 -21.52 24.70 -39.94
C PHE A 852 -20.32 24.04 -40.63
N LYS A 853 -20.31 24.08 -41.97
CA LYS A 853 -19.33 23.38 -42.81
C LYS A 853 -17.91 23.85 -42.56
N TYR A 854 -17.69 25.15 -42.45
CA TYR A 854 -16.39 25.75 -42.22
C TYR A 854 -15.90 25.50 -40.79
N LEU A 855 -16.79 25.48 -39.78
CA LEU A 855 -16.44 24.99 -38.44
C LEU A 855 -15.91 23.54 -38.48
N LYS A 856 -16.56 22.65 -39.24
CA LYS A 856 -16.09 21.27 -39.41
C LYS A 856 -14.71 21.22 -40.09
N MET A 857 -14.42 22.12 -41.04
CA MET A 857 -13.08 22.25 -41.64
C MET A 857 -12.04 22.72 -40.63
N VAL A 858 -12.38 23.70 -39.78
CA VAL A 858 -11.50 24.17 -38.68
C VAL A 858 -11.17 23.02 -37.73
N ILE A 859 -12.15 22.20 -37.36
CA ILE A 859 -11.95 21.04 -36.48
C ILE A 859 -11.11 19.97 -37.16
N LYS A 860 -11.36 19.65 -38.43
CA LYS A 860 -10.52 18.72 -39.21
C LYS A 860 -9.06 19.19 -39.28
N GLU A 861 -8.84 20.48 -39.51
CA GLU A 861 -7.49 21.05 -39.55
C GLU A 861 -6.82 21.05 -38.17
N THR A 862 -7.60 21.28 -37.11
CA THR A 862 -7.13 21.13 -35.73
C THR A 862 -6.72 19.70 -35.45
N TRP A 863 -7.50 18.69 -35.86
CA TRP A 863 -7.13 17.28 -35.70
C TRP A 863 -5.91 16.86 -36.53
N ARG A 864 -5.73 17.47 -37.71
CA ARG A 864 -4.58 17.22 -38.56
C ARG A 864 -3.28 17.72 -37.91
N LEU A 865 -3.29 18.97 -37.43
CA LEU A 865 -2.12 19.61 -36.82
C LEU A 865 -1.91 19.20 -35.37
N HIS A 866 -2.97 19.06 -34.59
CA HIS A 866 -2.91 18.82 -33.15
C HIS A 866 -3.69 17.55 -32.78
N PRO A 867 -3.31 16.36 -33.32
CA PRO A 867 -3.97 15.12 -32.95
C PRO A 867 -3.73 14.83 -31.48
N THR A 868 -4.81 14.71 -30.71
CA THR A 868 -4.74 14.50 -29.25
C THR A 868 -3.90 13.28 -28.87
N THR A 869 -3.94 12.20 -29.66
CA THR A 869 -3.14 10.98 -29.45
C THR A 869 -2.17 10.78 -30.63
N PRO A 870 -1.00 11.44 -30.62
CA PRO A 870 -0.16 11.62 -31.81
C PRO A 870 0.45 10.32 -32.37
N ILE A 871 0.58 9.27 -31.55
CA ILE A 871 1.10 7.95 -31.94
C ILE A 871 0.04 6.82 -31.81
N LEU A 872 -1.21 7.20 -31.60
CA LEU A 872 -2.33 6.32 -31.21
C LEU A 872 -1.97 5.43 -30.00
N LEU A 873 -2.91 4.59 -29.58
CA LEU A 873 -2.61 3.53 -28.62
C LEU A 873 -1.85 2.39 -29.30
N PRO A 874 -0.85 1.77 -28.65
CA PRO A 874 -0.02 0.72 -29.23
C PRO A 874 -0.82 -0.52 -29.59
N ARG A 875 -0.44 -1.18 -30.66
CA ARG A 875 -0.97 -2.48 -31.07
C ARG A 875 0.06 -3.58 -30.95
N GLU A 876 -0.40 -4.84 -30.91
CA GLU A 876 0.45 -6.03 -30.92
C GLU A 876 0.10 -6.95 -32.10
N VAL A 877 1.13 -7.41 -32.81
CA VAL A 877 1.02 -8.33 -33.94
C VAL A 877 0.69 -9.74 -33.46
N MET A 878 -0.43 -10.28 -33.93
CA MET A 878 -0.95 -11.62 -33.63
C MET A 878 -0.52 -12.68 -34.64
N SER A 879 -0.33 -12.30 -35.90
CA SER A 879 0.13 -13.18 -36.98
C SER A 879 1.07 -12.42 -37.90
N GLU A 880 2.09 -13.12 -38.42
CA GLU A 880 3.07 -12.54 -39.34
C GLU A 880 2.36 -11.96 -40.59
N PHE A 881 2.82 -10.80 -41.04
CA PHE A 881 2.34 -10.15 -42.26
C PHE A 881 3.40 -9.23 -42.85
N GLU A 882 3.15 -8.72 -44.05
CA GLU A 882 4.11 -7.88 -44.78
C GLU A 882 3.57 -6.45 -44.95
N ILE A 883 4.37 -5.44 -44.60
CA ILE A 883 4.11 -4.03 -44.94
C ILE A 883 5.29 -3.52 -45.78
N ASN A 884 5.00 -2.95 -46.95
CA ASN A 884 6.03 -2.39 -47.86
C ASN A 884 7.21 -3.34 -48.15
N GLY A 885 6.95 -4.63 -48.38
CA GLY A 885 8.02 -5.61 -48.63
C GLY A 885 8.72 -6.13 -47.37
N TYR A 886 8.38 -5.61 -46.18
CA TYR A 886 9.00 -6.01 -44.92
C TYR A 886 8.13 -6.94 -44.11
N THR A 887 8.70 -8.05 -43.68
CA THR A 887 8.02 -9.02 -42.82
C THR A 887 7.98 -8.51 -41.38
N ILE A 888 6.77 -8.42 -40.81
CA ILE A 888 6.54 -8.03 -39.42
C ILE A 888 6.19 -9.27 -38.59
N PRO A 889 7.06 -9.68 -37.65
CA PRO A 889 6.84 -10.92 -36.90
C PRO A 889 5.81 -10.74 -35.77
N VAL A 890 5.25 -11.87 -35.33
CA VAL A 890 4.33 -11.97 -34.17
C VAL A 890 4.99 -11.39 -32.90
N LYS A 891 4.17 -10.82 -32.01
CA LYS A 891 4.58 -10.12 -30.77
C LYS A 891 5.37 -8.83 -30.97
N THR A 892 5.48 -8.33 -32.21
CA THR A 892 5.99 -6.98 -32.48
C THR A 892 4.95 -5.95 -32.04
N ARG A 893 5.38 -4.88 -31.37
CA ARG A 893 4.52 -3.72 -31.09
C ARG A 893 4.41 -2.86 -32.34
N LEU A 894 3.24 -2.27 -32.59
CA LEU A 894 3.01 -1.38 -33.71
C LEU A 894 2.42 -0.05 -33.24
N HIS A 895 3.09 1.05 -33.58
CA HIS A 895 2.58 2.41 -33.39
C HIS A 895 2.34 3.09 -34.74
N VAL A 896 1.30 3.91 -34.80
CA VAL A 896 0.99 4.73 -35.98
C VAL A 896 1.15 6.19 -35.60
N ASN A 897 2.17 6.84 -36.15
CA ASN A 897 2.46 8.23 -35.89
C ASN A 897 1.55 9.14 -36.73
N VAL A 898 0.33 9.36 -36.25
CA VAL A 898 -0.68 10.20 -36.94
C VAL A 898 -0.29 11.67 -36.95
N TRP A 899 0.52 12.12 -35.97
CA TRP A 899 1.13 13.46 -36.01
C TRP A 899 2.06 13.60 -37.22
N ALA A 900 2.79 12.54 -37.57
CA ALA A 900 3.61 12.52 -38.78
C ALA A 900 2.81 12.50 -40.07
N ILE A 901 1.78 11.66 -40.13
CA ILE A 901 0.88 11.60 -41.28
C ILE A 901 0.20 12.96 -41.52
N GLY A 902 -0.22 13.62 -40.44
CA GLY A 902 -0.92 14.90 -40.49
C GLY A 902 -0.10 16.02 -41.13
N ARG A 903 1.23 15.94 -41.12
CA ARG A 903 2.09 16.99 -41.71
C ARG A 903 3.06 16.45 -42.76
N ASP A 904 2.80 15.26 -43.30
CA ASP A 904 3.62 14.70 -44.35
C ASP A 904 3.50 15.56 -45.64
N PRO A 905 4.59 16.19 -46.14
CA PRO A 905 4.52 17.09 -47.30
C PRO A 905 4.12 16.38 -48.60
N ASP A 906 4.28 15.05 -48.67
CA ASP A 906 3.83 14.24 -49.81
C ASP A 906 2.30 14.06 -49.80
N THR A 907 1.67 14.21 -48.63
CA THR A 907 0.21 14.08 -48.44
C THR A 907 -0.47 15.46 -48.37
N TRP A 908 0.16 16.43 -47.72
CA TRP A 908 -0.43 17.74 -47.41
C TRP A 908 0.43 18.89 -47.94
N LYS A 909 -0.17 19.75 -48.77
CA LYS A 909 0.44 21.00 -49.20
C LYS A 909 0.58 21.98 -48.01
N ASP A 910 1.75 22.59 -47.85
CA ASP A 910 2.05 23.53 -46.77
C ASP A 910 1.63 22.96 -45.39
N PRO A 911 2.21 21.81 -44.97
CA PRO A 911 1.67 21.01 -43.89
C PRO A 911 1.71 21.69 -42.51
N GLU A 912 2.63 22.62 -42.28
CA GLU A 912 2.73 23.34 -41.00
C GLU A 912 1.75 24.52 -40.89
N VAL A 913 1.09 24.90 -41.98
CA VAL A 913 0.15 26.04 -42.00
C VAL A 913 -1.24 25.56 -41.59
N PHE A 914 -1.82 26.24 -40.59
CA PHE A 914 -3.23 26.07 -40.22
C PHE A 914 -4.15 26.66 -41.30
N LEU A 915 -4.60 25.82 -42.21
CA LEU A 915 -5.39 26.19 -43.40
C LEU A 915 -6.64 25.31 -43.52
N PRO A 916 -7.75 25.64 -42.83
CA PRO A 916 -9.00 24.89 -42.94
C PRO A 916 -9.53 24.78 -44.38
N GLU A 917 -9.26 25.78 -45.22
CA GLU A 917 -9.65 25.76 -46.63
C GLU A 917 -9.10 24.58 -47.43
N ARG A 918 -8.09 23.86 -46.94
CA ARG A 918 -7.60 22.63 -47.61
C ARG A 918 -8.67 21.53 -47.69
N PHE A 919 -9.71 21.62 -46.86
CA PHE A 919 -10.83 20.68 -46.84
C PHE A 919 -12.02 21.15 -47.68
N ILE A 920 -11.92 22.28 -48.40
CA ILE A 920 -12.93 22.67 -49.40
C ILE A 920 -12.97 21.60 -50.48
N ASP A 921 -14.17 21.10 -50.78
CA ASP A 921 -14.43 20.05 -51.77
C ASP A 921 -13.60 18.76 -51.55
N SER A 922 -13.19 18.51 -50.30
CA SER A 922 -12.45 17.31 -49.89
C SER A 922 -13.37 16.29 -49.24
N ASP A 923 -13.29 15.04 -49.71
CA ASP A 923 -14.00 13.90 -49.12
C ASP A 923 -13.30 13.32 -47.87
N ILE A 924 -12.18 13.92 -47.44
CA ILE A 924 -11.44 13.44 -46.26
C ILE A 924 -12.27 13.65 -45.00
N ASP A 925 -12.55 12.56 -44.29
CA ASP A 925 -13.20 12.58 -42.98
C ASP A 925 -12.32 12.02 -41.85
N ALA A 926 -12.79 12.21 -40.62
CA ALA A 926 -12.14 11.72 -39.41
C ALA A 926 -12.72 10.37 -38.92
N LYS A 927 -13.53 9.69 -39.73
CA LYS A 927 -14.19 8.41 -39.40
C LYS A 927 -13.30 7.21 -39.73
N GLY A 928 -11.99 7.47 -39.89
CA GLY A 928 -10.89 6.54 -40.13
C GLY A 928 -11.04 5.61 -41.33
N GLN A 929 -11.71 6.10 -42.38
CA GLN A 929 -11.60 5.55 -43.73
C GLN A 929 -10.54 6.27 -44.57
N ASN A 930 -10.28 7.54 -44.24
CA ASN A 930 -9.21 8.35 -44.83
C ASN A 930 -7.97 8.27 -43.94
N PHE A 931 -6.91 7.65 -44.45
CA PHE A 931 -5.70 7.39 -43.66
C PHE A 931 -4.77 8.59 -43.56
N GLU A 932 -5.10 9.67 -44.28
CA GLU A 932 -4.47 10.98 -44.21
C GLU A 932 -4.88 11.74 -42.92
N LEU A 933 -6.06 11.41 -42.35
CA LEU A 933 -6.60 12.07 -41.16
C LEU A 933 -7.17 11.03 -40.17
N LEU A 934 -6.40 10.68 -39.13
CA LEU A 934 -6.72 9.58 -38.20
C LEU A 934 -6.80 10.02 -36.72
N PRO A 935 -7.51 11.10 -36.35
CA PRO A 935 -7.57 11.53 -34.94
C PRO A 935 -8.25 10.51 -34.01
N PHE A 936 -9.11 9.65 -34.57
CA PHE A 936 -9.79 8.57 -33.84
C PHE A 936 -9.22 7.18 -34.14
N GLY A 937 -8.08 7.11 -34.84
CA GLY A 937 -7.50 5.87 -35.35
C GLY A 937 -8.30 5.26 -36.51
N GLY A 938 -8.05 3.98 -36.79
CA GLY A 938 -8.63 3.24 -37.92
C GLY A 938 -8.87 1.76 -37.58
N GLY A 939 -9.64 1.06 -38.42
CA GLY A 939 -9.88 -0.39 -38.30
C GLY A 939 -10.69 -0.80 -37.06
N ARG A 940 -10.53 -2.05 -36.62
CA ARG A 940 -11.27 -2.62 -35.48
C ARG A 940 -11.10 -1.86 -34.16
N ARG A 941 -9.93 -1.25 -33.93
CA ARG A 941 -9.61 -0.51 -32.69
C ARG A 941 -9.85 1.00 -32.79
N MET A 942 -10.61 1.47 -33.78
CA MET A 942 -11.05 2.87 -33.85
C MET A 942 -11.77 3.30 -32.57
N CYS A 943 -11.76 4.58 -32.21
CA CYS A 943 -12.52 5.10 -31.07
C CYS A 943 -14.00 4.66 -31.12
N PRO A 944 -14.56 4.08 -30.03
CA PRO A 944 -15.98 3.72 -30.00
C PRO A 944 -16.90 4.93 -29.91
N ALA A 945 -16.42 6.01 -29.28
CA ALA A 945 -17.20 7.20 -28.96
C ALA A 945 -17.01 8.34 -29.98
N VAL A 946 -16.69 8.02 -31.25
CA VAL A 946 -16.38 9.02 -32.29
C VAL A 946 -17.49 10.06 -32.46
N TYR A 947 -18.76 9.63 -32.43
CA TYR A 947 -19.92 10.53 -32.55
C TYR A 947 -20.09 11.42 -31.31
N MET A 948 -19.97 10.84 -30.11
CA MET A 948 -20.08 11.58 -28.86
C MET A 948 -18.98 12.64 -28.72
N GLY A 949 -17.72 12.29 -29.03
CA GLY A 949 -16.59 13.22 -28.96
C GLY A 949 -16.66 14.32 -30.02
N THR A 950 -16.97 13.97 -31.27
CA THR A 950 -17.11 14.95 -32.37
C THR A 950 -18.20 15.98 -32.05
N THR A 951 -19.38 15.53 -31.65
CA THR A 951 -20.49 16.44 -31.30
C THR A 951 -20.17 17.31 -30.09
N MET A 952 -19.39 16.82 -29.12
CA MET A 952 -18.96 17.63 -27.97
C MET A 952 -18.04 18.78 -28.40
N VAL A 953 -17.06 18.50 -29.27
CA VAL A 953 -16.14 19.52 -29.80
C VAL A 953 -16.89 20.52 -30.69
N GLU A 954 -17.70 20.03 -31.63
CA GLU A 954 -18.48 20.87 -32.55
C GLU A 954 -19.45 21.79 -31.78
N PHE A 955 -20.22 21.23 -30.84
CA PHE A 955 -21.19 21.99 -30.05
C PHE A 955 -20.53 22.98 -29.10
N GLY A 956 -19.44 22.60 -28.43
CA GLY A 956 -18.67 23.49 -27.57
C GLY A 956 -18.12 24.69 -28.34
N LEU A 957 -17.38 24.44 -29.43
CA LEU A 957 -16.79 25.51 -30.25
C LEU A 957 -17.85 26.39 -30.91
N ALA A 958 -18.92 25.81 -31.46
CA ALA A 958 -19.96 26.57 -32.11
C ALA A 958 -20.56 27.61 -31.16
N ASN A 959 -20.85 27.22 -29.91
CA ASN A 959 -21.39 28.13 -28.90
C ASN A 959 -20.38 29.22 -28.48
N MET A 960 -19.10 28.87 -28.31
CA MET A 960 -18.07 29.86 -27.96
C MET A 960 -17.86 30.90 -29.06
N LEU A 961 -17.90 30.49 -30.32
CA LEU A 961 -17.69 31.35 -31.48
C LEU A 961 -18.94 32.17 -31.83
N TYR A 962 -20.13 31.62 -31.53
CA TYR A 962 -21.39 32.33 -31.75
C TYR A 962 -21.57 33.50 -30.79
N HIS A 963 -21.41 33.24 -29.48
CA HIS A 963 -21.74 34.20 -28.42
C HIS A 963 -20.66 35.24 -28.14
N PHE A 964 -19.40 34.96 -28.51
CA PHE A 964 -18.27 35.81 -28.15
C PHE A 964 -17.36 36.12 -29.34
N ASP A 965 -16.87 37.35 -29.36
CA ASP A 965 -15.61 37.70 -30.00
C ASP A 965 -14.47 37.49 -28.99
N TRP A 966 -13.28 37.19 -29.50
CA TRP A 966 -12.15 36.80 -28.66
C TRP A 966 -10.94 37.67 -28.98
N LYS A 967 -10.37 38.27 -27.93
CA LYS A 967 -9.16 39.10 -28.00
C LYS A 967 -8.04 38.52 -27.15
N LEU A 968 -6.83 38.94 -27.45
CA LEU A 968 -5.68 38.67 -26.59
C LEU A 968 -5.70 39.61 -25.37
N PRO A 969 -5.16 39.18 -24.21
CA PRO A 969 -4.93 40.06 -23.07
C PRO A 969 -4.05 41.27 -23.46
N GLU A 970 -4.17 42.36 -22.69
CA GLU A 970 -3.39 43.58 -22.94
C GLU A 970 -1.88 43.30 -22.90
N GLY A 971 -1.16 43.74 -23.93
CA GLY A 971 0.28 43.56 -24.06
C GLY A 971 0.74 42.20 -24.61
N ILE A 972 -0.19 41.34 -25.04
CA ILE A 972 0.11 40.05 -25.69
C ILE A 972 -0.19 40.15 -27.18
N GLU A 973 0.80 39.88 -28.03
CA GLU A 973 0.65 39.81 -29.48
C GLU A 973 0.40 38.37 -29.97
N ILE A 974 0.05 38.21 -31.25
CA ILE A 974 -0.25 36.89 -31.83
C ILE A 974 0.96 35.95 -31.77
N GLU A 975 2.16 36.51 -31.96
CA GLU A 975 3.44 35.80 -31.93
C GLU A 975 3.78 35.27 -30.53
N ASP A 976 3.21 35.85 -29.47
CA ASP A 976 3.42 35.43 -28.08
C ASP A 976 2.55 34.22 -27.68
N ILE A 977 1.59 33.82 -28.54
CA ILE A 977 0.78 32.63 -28.30
C ILE A 977 1.64 31.39 -28.49
N ASP A 978 2.09 30.85 -27.36
CA ASP A 978 2.83 29.60 -27.31
C ASP A 978 2.08 28.45 -28.01
N ILE A 979 2.81 27.59 -28.71
CA ILE A 979 2.28 26.38 -29.35
C ILE A 979 3.07 25.14 -28.95
N GLU A 980 3.87 25.21 -27.89
CA GLU A 980 4.58 24.07 -27.35
C GLU A 980 3.61 23.01 -26.82
N GLU A 981 3.97 21.76 -27.08
CA GLU A 981 3.25 20.56 -26.67
C GLU A 981 3.80 20.05 -25.33
N ALA A 982 2.93 19.61 -24.43
CA ALA A 982 3.31 18.91 -23.20
C ALA A 982 3.36 17.39 -23.42
N PRO A 983 4.30 16.68 -22.76
CA PRO A 983 4.39 15.23 -22.86
C PRO A 983 3.22 14.52 -22.16
N GLY A 984 2.77 13.39 -22.70
CA GLY A 984 1.72 12.58 -22.09
C GLY A 984 1.11 11.53 -23.02
N LEU A 985 0.14 10.76 -22.51
CA LEU A 985 -0.70 9.87 -23.31
C LEU A 985 -1.52 10.67 -24.35
N THR A 986 -1.98 11.84 -23.91
CA THR A 986 -2.60 12.88 -24.73
C THR A 986 -1.68 14.10 -24.77
N VAL A 987 -1.63 14.79 -25.90
CA VAL A 987 -0.78 15.98 -26.07
C VAL A 987 -1.57 17.23 -25.74
N ASN A 988 -1.31 17.75 -24.54
CA ASN A 988 -1.84 19.01 -24.06
C ASN A 988 -0.99 20.19 -24.57
N LYS A 989 -1.58 21.38 -24.59
CA LYS A 989 -0.81 22.61 -24.74
C LYS A 989 0.04 22.83 -23.48
N LYS A 990 1.32 23.17 -23.64
CA LYS A 990 2.24 23.34 -22.51
C LYS A 990 1.90 24.55 -21.63
N ASN A 991 1.66 25.70 -22.25
CA ASN A 991 1.23 26.90 -21.54
C ASN A 991 -0.26 27.18 -21.76
N GLU A 992 -0.95 27.68 -20.73
CA GLU A 992 -2.40 27.94 -20.78
C GLU A 992 -2.74 29.03 -21.82
N LEU A 993 -3.86 28.85 -22.52
CA LEU A 993 -4.46 29.82 -23.44
C LEU A 993 -5.40 30.74 -22.66
N LEU A 994 -5.02 32.02 -22.59
CA LEU A 994 -5.80 33.10 -22.00
C LEU A 994 -6.36 33.98 -23.10
N LEU A 995 -7.69 34.13 -23.17
CA LEU A 995 -8.35 35.06 -24.10
C LEU A 995 -9.37 35.93 -23.36
N VAL A 996 -9.54 37.17 -23.80
CA VAL A 996 -10.55 38.09 -23.29
C VAL A 996 -11.81 37.96 -24.16
N PRO A 997 -12.93 37.49 -23.62
CA PRO A 997 -14.19 37.41 -24.35
C PRO A 997 -14.85 38.79 -24.45
N GLU A 998 -15.46 39.07 -25.60
CA GLU A 998 -16.36 40.21 -25.81
C GLU A 998 -17.71 39.68 -26.27
N LYS A 999 -18.79 40.06 -25.57
CA LYS A 999 -20.12 39.57 -25.90
C LYS A 999 -20.53 40.09 -27.28
N TYR A 1000 -20.87 39.18 -28.19
CA TYR A 1000 -21.41 39.56 -29.49
C TYR A 1000 -22.83 40.11 -29.31
N LEU A 1001 -23.03 41.36 -29.69
CA LEU A 1001 -24.34 42.00 -29.76
C LEU A 1001 -24.70 42.12 -31.24
N ALA A 1002 -25.71 41.34 -31.69
CA ALA A 1002 -26.25 41.50 -33.03
C ALA A 1002 -26.84 42.91 -33.15
N HIS A 1003 -26.26 43.73 -34.04
CA HIS A 1003 -26.80 45.03 -34.42
C HIS A 1003 -27.85 44.89 -35.51
#